data_AF-A0A7V4ZFF5-F1
#
_entry.id   AF-A0A7V4ZFF5-F1
#
_cell.length_a   1.000
_cell.length_b   1.000
_cell.length_c   1.000
_cell.angle_alpha   90.00
_cell.angle_beta   90.00
_cell.angle_gamma   90.00
#
_symmetry.space_group_name_H-M   'P 1'
#
loop_
_entity.id
_entity.type
_entity.pdbx_description
1 polymer ?
#
loop_
_entity_poly.entity_id
_entity_poly.type
_entity_poly.pdbx_seq_one_letter_code
_entity_poly.pdbx_strand_id
1 'polypeptide(L)'
;MEIIATHENTDFDALASLLAASKLYPRATPVLPRRLNRNVQDFVTLYWEQLPFWHAEDLPRRPITRLILVDTQTVPTLKGMGKNTKMEIIDHHPRSADLPEDVVFSSADTGATTTLLVEQVSQALVPISPIEATLLLLGIYEDTGSLSYLTTTARDARAAAWLLDRRANLEVVNRYLRYPLTERQRNLYDQLLQNSETMEFGGQVVAIATATVPEHVEEISTLAHKLRDLLDPDALFVIVQMGEHVQIVARSTSEAINVADATAFFGGGGHSRAAAALVRGRTAAEVKEALVAYLKERVMPAVTVGEIMSFGVHTVGPDTTIAEAADLMTRYGHEGFPLVERGKVIGILTRREVDRALHHGLGGAPARLYMVAGDVTVSPTDPVEKLRQVMVEHRVGQVPVVRDGEVIGIVTRTDLLKLWAVPPNPRRAEIANKLAQTLPPALLRLIQEVGREAAEMQASAYLVGGFVRDLLLGIPNFDIDFVVEGDAIRLARRLARRIGGKVRVHTQFKTANWLLEGVPNGPPEFPGNIDFATARTEFYEEPTVLPKVERSSIKLDLHRRDFTINTLAIRVDPEHFGELLDFYGGEADLNHKLIRVLHSLSFVEDPTRMLRAARFETRMGFYMEPRTEELLRNAVDLLDKVSGPRILHELLLILEERAPEDILARLQELGILRHLSPSLVCDSWLRERFRRLREQEPPWGERPARDALRDAYLALLTARLPERELAAFVERFRLRRQLAELLTATAQLLANERQLARREMRPSEICRLLDAAPVDAVKLLWYAASADVVQERVADYILRLRHVRPEITGHDLKAMGLSPGPLYKNILAAVLAARLDGEVSSREEEKALVQRMLAEGRELPAAWPRR
;
A
#
# COMPACT_ATOMS: atom_id res chain seq x y z
N MET A 1 -51.10 14.54 24.83
CA MET A 1 -50.98 13.26 24.11
C MET A 1 -49.77 13.33 23.19
N GLU A 2 -49.13 12.20 22.93
CA GLU A 2 -47.97 12.12 22.03
C GLU A 2 -48.46 11.59 20.68
N ILE A 3 -48.03 12.20 19.58
CA ILE A 3 -48.44 11.84 18.22
C ILE A 3 -47.20 11.55 17.38
N ILE A 4 -47.31 10.54 16.52
CA ILE A 4 -46.37 10.32 15.40
C ILE A 4 -47.10 10.69 14.10
N ALA A 5 -46.48 11.50 13.26
CA ALA A 5 -47.04 11.95 11.99
C ALA A 5 -45.98 11.99 10.89
N THR A 6 -46.43 12.03 9.62
CA THR A 6 -45.59 12.13 8.42
C THR A 6 -46.23 13.09 7.40
N HIS A 7 -45.67 13.22 6.19
CA HIS A 7 -46.17 14.11 5.14
C HIS A 7 -47.44 13.60 4.45
N GLU A 8 -48.20 14.50 3.82
CA GLU A 8 -49.49 14.20 3.15
C GLU A 8 -49.37 13.42 1.83
N ASN A 9 -48.15 13.16 1.31
CA ASN A 9 -47.95 12.34 0.11
C ASN A 9 -47.33 10.99 0.50
N THR A 10 -47.87 10.36 1.54
CA THR A 10 -47.26 9.20 2.21
C THR A 10 -47.03 8.04 1.24
N ASP A 11 -45.77 7.70 1.04
CA ASP A 11 -45.29 6.46 0.42
C ASP A 11 -45.05 5.39 1.51
N PHE A 12 -44.48 4.24 1.13
CA PHE A 12 -44.19 3.18 2.08
C PHE A 12 -43.03 3.53 3.00
N ASP A 13 -42.05 4.38 2.64
CA ASP A 13 -40.99 4.76 3.62
C ASP A 13 -41.60 5.58 4.76
N ALA A 14 -42.44 6.56 4.42
CA ALA A 14 -43.19 7.34 5.38
C ALA A 14 -44.14 6.50 6.23
N LEU A 15 -44.92 5.60 5.63
CA LEU A 15 -45.86 4.73 6.36
C LEU A 15 -45.11 3.72 7.26
N ALA A 16 -44.04 3.11 6.76
CA ALA A 16 -43.22 2.16 7.50
C ALA A 16 -42.49 2.84 8.65
N SER A 17 -41.98 4.05 8.44
CA SER A 17 -41.40 4.87 9.49
C SER A 17 -42.42 5.21 10.58
N LEU A 18 -43.68 5.50 10.20
CA LEU A 18 -44.78 5.72 11.14
C LEU A 18 -45.02 4.49 12.03
N LEU A 19 -45.04 3.30 11.42
CA LEU A 19 -45.15 2.02 12.13
C LEU A 19 -43.94 1.79 13.07
N ALA A 20 -42.71 1.93 12.55
CA ALA A 20 -41.50 1.66 13.31
C ALA A 20 -41.37 2.59 14.53
N ALA A 21 -41.66 3.88 14.35
CA ALA A 21 -41.71 4.83 15.45
C ALA A 21 -42.78 4.46 16.48
N SER A 22 -43.96 3.96 16.09
CA SER A 22 -44.99 3.53 17.05
C SER A 22 -44.53 2.38 17.95
N LYS A 23 -43.62 1.53 17.45
CA LYS A 23 -43.00 0.43 18.20
C LYS A 23 -41.97 0.92 19.21
N LEU A 24 -41.22 1.97 18.87
CA LEU A 24 -40.21 2.59 19.75
C LEU A 24 -40.84 3.51 20.80
N TYR A 25 -41.95 4.17 20.45
CA TYR A 25 -42.66 5.13 21.30
C TYR A 25 -44.08 4.62 21.63
N PRO A 26 -44.24 3.63 22.52
CA PRO A 26 -45.53 2.96 22.76
C PRO A 26 -46.62 3.85 23.38
N ARG A 27 -46.27 5.07 23.84
CA ARG A 27 -47.22 6.08 24.35
C ARG A 27 -47.71 7.05 23.26
N ALA A 28 -47.09 7.03 22.09
CA ALA A 28 -47.40 7.91 20.99
C ALA A 28 -48.36 7.23 20.00
N THR A 29 -49.35 7.98 19.54
CA THR A 29 -50.36 7.48 18.59
C THR A 29 -49.91 7.76 17.16
N PRO A 30 -49.74 6.74 16.30
CA PRO A 30 -49.37 6.94 14.90
C PRO A 30 -50.62 7.32 14.09
N VAL A 31 -50.60 8.55 13.56
CA VAL A 31 -51.76 9.16 12.89
C VAL A 31 -51.52 9.15 11.39
N LEU A 32 -52.47 8.57 10.65
CA LEU A 32 -52.44 8.62 9.19
C LEU A 32 -52.81 10.02 8.69
N PRO A 33 -52.06 10.53 7.70
CA PRO A 33 -52.43 11.74 6.99
C PRO A 33 -53.70 11.52 6.14
N ARG A 34 -54.24 12.62 5.60
CA ARG A 34 -55.51 12.57 4.86
C ARG A 34 -55.35 12.03 3.46
N ARG A 35 -54.16 12.22 2.89
CA ARG A 35 -53.79 11.71 1.57
C ARG A 35 -52.69 10.66 1.73
N LEU A 36 -52.88 9.55 1.06
CA LEU A 36 -51.95 8.44 0.96
C LEU A 36 -51.72 8.16 -0.51
N ASN A 37 -50.52 7.72 -0.89
CA ASN A 37 -50.31 7.20 -2.24
C ASN A 37 -51.22 5.99 -2.47
N ARG A 38 -51.62 5.74 -3.71
CA ARG A 38 -52.65 4.74 -4.02
C ARG A 38 -52.24 3.33 -3.58
N ASN A 39 -51.00 2.95 -3.86
CA ASN A 39 -50.42 1.67 -3.43
C ASN A 39 -50.44 1.51 -1.90
N VAL A 40 -50.14 2.58 -1.17
CA VAL A 40 -50.19 2.63 0.30
C VAL A 40 -51.63 2.53 0.80
N GLN A 41 -52.57 3.24 0.17
CA GLN A 41 -53.99 3.18 0.51
C GLN A 41 -54.56 1.77 0.31
N ASP A 42 -54.25 1.11 -0.80
CA ASP A 42 -54.67 -0.27 -1.09
C ASP A 42 -54.09 -1.25 -0.06
N PHE A 43 -52.83 -1.06 0.36
CA PHE A 43 -52.19 -1.88 1.40
C PHE A 43 -52.87 -1.67 2.75
N VAL A 44 -53.00 -0.42 3.20
CA VAL A 44 -53.61 -0.08 4.50
C VAL A 44 -55.05 -0.56 4.57
N THR A 45 -55.83 -0.46 3.48
CA THR A 45 -57.21 -0.94 3.43
C THR A 45 -57.30 -2.46 3.65
N LEU A 46 -56.37 -3.24 3.08
CA LEU A 46 -56.38 -4.70 3.19
C LEU A 46 -55.83 -5.21 4.52
N TYR A 47 -54.88 -4.49 5.14
CA TYR A 47 -54.20 -4.92 6.36
C TYR A 47 -54.54 -4.07 7.59
N TRP A 48 -55.59 -3.23 7.52
CA TRP A 48 -56.00 -2.27 8.56
C TRP A 48 -55.99 -2.84 9.97
N GLU A 49 -56.69 -3.96 10.17
CA GLU A 49 -56.87 -4.61 11.49
C GLU A 49 -55.56 -5.08 12.14
N GLN A 50 -54.47 -5.18 11.37
CA GLN A 50 -53.17 -5.64 11.85
C GLN A 50 -52.17 -4.50 12.07
N LEU A 51 -52.58 -3.25 11.79
CA LEU A 51 -51.71 -2.07 11.85
C LEU A 51 -52.20 -1.10 12.93
N PRO A 52 -51.30 -0.45 13.70
CA PRO A 52 -51.68 0.32 14.90
C PRO A 52 -52.15 1.75 14.58
N PHE A 53 -52.62 2.01 13.36
CA PHE A 53 -52.84 3.36 12.84
C PHE A 53 -54.18 3.97 13.26
N TRP A 54 -54.21 5.30 13.34
CA TRP A 54 -55.40 6.08 13.66
C TRP A 54 -55.71 7.08 12.55
N HIS A 55 -56.99 7.23 12.19
CA HIS A 55 -57.38 8.38 11.39
C HIS A 55 -57.33 9.66 12.24
N ALA A 56 -56.91 10.77 11.64
CA ALA A 56 -56.84 12.06 12.32
C ALA A 56 -58.20 12.53 12.88
N GLU A 57 -59.32 12.05 12.32
CA GLU A 57 -60.68 12.38 12.75
C GLU A 57 -61.10 11.65 14.03
N ASP A 58 -60.52 10.48 14.29
CA ASP A 58 -60.80 9.62 15.44
C ASP A 58 -60.00 10.02 16.69
N LEU A 59 -59.12 11.01 16.58
CA LEU A 59 -58.29 11.47 17.68
C LEU A 59 -59.12 12.14 18.79
N PRO A 60 -58.88 11.79 20.07
CA PRO A 60 -59.55 12.45 21.19
C PRO A 60 -59.12 13.92 21.28
N ARG A 61 -60.07 14.81 21.61
CA ARG A 61 -59.80 16.25 21.78
C ARG A 61 -58.99 16.52 23.06
N ARG A 62 -57.66 16.38 22.97
CA ARG A 62 -56.70 16.65 24.05
C ARG A 62 -55.48 17.40 23.51
N PRO A 63 -54.80 18.23 24.33
CA PRO A 63 -53.61 18.94 23.89
C PRO A 63 -52.46 17.98 23.54
N ILE A 64 -51.73 18.27 22.46
CA ILE A 64 -50.58 17.52 21.99
C ILE A 64 -49.34 18.01 22.73
N THR A 65 -48.72 17.13 23.50
CA THR A 65 -47.57 17.44 24.36
C THR A 65 -46.24 17.18 23.65
N ARG A 66 -46.22 16.21 22.73
CA ARG A 66 -45.07 15.87 21.89
C ARG A 66 -45.53 15.43 20.51
N LEU A 67 -44.83 15.89 19.47
CA LEU A 67 -45.01 15.48 18.09
C LEU A 67 -43.70 14.88 17.58
N ILE A 68 -43.76 13.63 17.11
CA ILE A 68 -42.66 12.92 16.47
C ILE A 68 -42.96 12.90 14.97
N LEU A 69 -42.15 13.60 14.18
CA LEU A 69 -42.26 13.60 12.73
C LEU A 69 -41.27 12.60 12.15
N VAL A 70 -41.75 11.78 11.23
CA VAL A 70 -40.93 10.79 10.54
C VAL A 70 -40.99 11.02 9.04
N ASP A 71 -39.83 10.89 8.40
CA ASP A 71 -39.67 11.00 6.95
C ASP A 71 -40.15 12.35 6.37
N THR A 72 -40.13 13.38 7.21
CA THR A 72 -40.48 14.74 6.81
C THR A 72 -39.98 15.76 7.82
N GLN A 73 -39.59 16.91 7.30
CA GLN A 73 -39.27 18.11 8.10
C GLN A 73 -40.43 19.12 8.09
N THR A 74 -41.50 18.84 7.33
CA THR A 74 -42.66 19.73 7.22
C THR A 74 -43.66 19.44 8.34
N VAL A 75 -43.98 20.46 9.14
CA VAL A 75 -44.87 20.30 10.29
C VAL A 75 -46.34 20.30 9.85
N PRO A 76 -47.11 19.21 10.06
CA PRO A 76 -48.52 19.15 9.72
C PRO A 76 -49.36 19.97 10.71
N THR A 77 -50.53 20.43 10.26
CA THR A 77 -51.47 21.17 11.13
C THR A 77 -52.46 20.22 11.79
N LEU A 78 -52.17 19.82 13.04
CA LEU A 78 -53.01 18.89 13.81
C LEU A 78 -53.82 19.62 14.90
N LYS A 79 -55.07 19.18 15.09
CA LYS A 79 -55.96 19.71 16.15
C LYS A 79 -55.37 19.37 17.52
N GLY A 80 -55.09 20.39 18.33
CA GLY A 80 -54.51 20.23 19.67
C GLY A 80 -53.03 20.59 19.77
N MET A 81 -52.37 20.98 18.67
CA MET A 81 -51.03 21.59 18.71
C MET A 81 -51.09 23.01 19.28
N GLY A 82 -50.10 23.38 20.07
CA GLY A 82 -49.93 24.73 20.60
C GLY A 82 -48.45 25.07 20.79
N LYS A 83 -48.16 26.26 21.32
CA LYS A 83 -46.77 26.75 21.51
C LYS A 83 -45.89 25.88 22.42
N ASN A 84 -46.49 25.01 23.24
CA ASN A 84 -45.77 24.16 24.19
C ASN A 84 -45.60 22.71 23.69
N THR A 85 -45.97 22.40 22.45
CA THR A 85 -45.79 21.07 21.86
C THR A 85 -44.31 20.86 21.53
N LYS A 86 -43.66 19.89 22.18
CA LYS A 86 -42.27 19.53 21.87
C LYS A 86 -42.19 18.76 20.55
N MET A 87 -41.21 19.07 19.72
CA MET A 87 -41.07 18.44 18.41
C MET A 87 -39.77 17.64 18.30
N GLU A 88 -39.89 16.45 17.71
CA GLU A 88 -38.79 15.58 17.35
C GLU A 88 -38.96 15.15 15.90
N ILE A 89 -37.88 15.17 15.13
CA ILE A 89 -37.88 14.81 13.71
C ILE A 89 -36.87 13.68 13.50
N ILE A 90 -37.29 12.64 12.79
CA ILE A 90 -36.46 11.51 12.37
C ILE A 90 -36.56 11.43 10.86
N ASP A 91 -35.46 11.72 10.18
CA ASP A 91 -35.42 11.85 8.72
C ASP A 91 -34.01 11.49 8.23
N HIS A 92 -33.89 10.76 7.13
CA HIS A 92 -32.58 10.46 6.55
C HIS A 92 -31.95 11.66 5.82
N HIS A 93 -32.75 12.69 5.51
CA HIS A 93 -32.27 13.89 4.82
C HIS A 93 -31.48 14.85 5.73
N PRO A 94 -30.59 15.67 5.18
CA PRO A 94 -29.92 16.73 5.94
C PRO A 94 -30.92 17.70 6.59
N ARG A 95 -30.58 18.19 7.78
CA ARG A 95 -31.40 19.17 8.51
C ARG A 95 -31.57 20.45 7.68
N SER A 96 -32.82 20.85 7.43
CA SER A 96 -33.15 22.12 6.79
C SER A 96 -32.73 23.31 7.64
N ALA A 97 -32.21 24.36 6.99
CA ALA A 97 -31.80 25.61 7.63
C ALA A 97 -32.97 26.34 8.32
N ASP A 98 -34.21 26.09 7.89
CA ASP A 98 -35.41 26.76 8.41
C ASP A 98 -35.98 26.12 9.70
N LEU A 99 -35.36 25.03 10.19
CA LEU A 99 -35.83 24.33 11.38
C LEU A 99 -35.40 25.02 12.69
N PRO A 100 -36.33 25.31 13.61
CA PRO A 100 -36.02 25.91 14.92
C PRO A 100 -34.99 25.13 15.73
N GLU A 101 -34.06 25.81 16.40
CA GLU A 101 -32.96 25.19 17.16
C GLU A 101 -33.43 24.26 18.30
N ASP A 102 -34.63 24.47 18.82
CA ASP A 102 -35.21 23.69 19.93
C ASP A 102 -35.80 22.34 19.52
N VAL A 103 -35.74 21.99 18.23
CA VAL A 103 -36.22 20.72 17.67
C VAL A 103 -35.14 19.65 17.75
N VAL A 104 -35.47 18.52 18.40
CA VAL A 104 -34.62 17.32 18.40
C VAL A 104 -34.64 16.71 17.01
N PHE A 105 -33.49 16.60 16.35
CA PHE A 105 -33.37 16.09 14.99
C PHE A 105 -32.43 14.88 14.94
N SER A 106 -32.94 13.76 14.44
CA SER A 106 -32.18 12.52 14.25
C SER A 106 -32.09 12.21 12.77
N SER A 107 -30.86 12.13 12.25
CA SER A 107 -30.57 11.68 10.89
C SER A 107 -29.34 10.79 10.90
N ALA A 108 -29.22 9.91 9.91
CA ALA A 108 -27.96 9.28 9.58
C ALA A 108 -27.93 8.97 8.09
N ASP A 109 -26.72 8.72 7.58
CA ASP A 109 -26.51 8.32 6.19
C ASP A 109 -27.05 6.89 5.97
N THR A 110 -28.26 6.81 5.42
CA THR A 110 -29.01 5.60 5.07
C THR A 110 -29.89 5.89 3.86
N GLY A 111 -30.23 4.86 3.09
CA GLY A 111 -31.05 5.00 1.90
C GLY A 111 -32.55 5.20 2.16
N ALA A 112 -33.04 4.95 3.38
CA ALA A 112 -34.43 5.14 3.78
C ALA A 112 -34.54 5.53 5.26
N THR A 113 -35.55 6.32 5.63
CA THR A 113 -35.83 6.68 7.03
C THR A 113 -36.23 5.43 7.84
N THR A 114 -36.93 4.49 7.20
CA THR A 114 -37.29 3.20 7.79
C THR A 114 -36.07 2.42 8.25
N THR A 115 -34.95 2.48 7.54
CA THR A 115 -33.70 1.78 7.92
C THR A 115 -33.22 2.23 9.30
N LEU A 116 -33.23 3.54 9.57
CA LEU A 116 -32.83 4.10 10.87
C LEU A 116 -33.68 3.54 12.01
N LEU A 117 -34.99 3.51 11.80
CA LEU A 117 -35.94 3.06 12.81
C LEU A 117 -35.90 1.54 13.00
N VAL A 118 -35.72 0.76 11.92
CA VAL A 118 -35.57 -0.70 11.99
C VAL A 118 -34.33 -1.10 12.78
N GLU A 119 -33.22 -0.39 12.61
CA GLU A 119 -32.02 -0.62 13.42
C GLU A 119 -32.28 -0.40 14.91
N GLN A 120 -33.02 0.66 15.26
CA GLN A 120 -33.40 0.94 16.65
C GLN A 120 -34.36 -0.12 17.21
N VAL A 121 -35.38 -0.52 16.43
CA VAL A 121 -36.31 -1.61 16.78
C VAL A 121 -35.56 -2.92 17.02
N SER A 122 -34.57 -3.21 16.17
CA SER A 122 -33.70 -4.37 16.27
C SER A 122 -32.85 -4.36 17.54
N GLN A 123 -32.17 -3.24 17.81
CA GLN A 123 -31.33 -3.07 19.00
C GLN A 123 -32.15 -3.13 20.30
N ALA A 124 -33.36 -2.58 20.30
CA ALA A 124 -34.28 -2.61 21.43
C ALA A 124 -35.01 -3.96 21.59
N LEU A 125 -34.78 -4.92 20.69
CA LEU A 125 -35.42 -6.24 20.67
C LEU A 125 -36.96 -6.17 20.71
N VAL A 126 -37.54 -5.15 20.07
CA VAL A 126 -38.99 -4.97 20.04
C VAL A 126 -39.61 -6.00 19.09
N PRO A 127 -40.65 -6.75 19.52
CA PRO A 127 -41.28 -7.75 18.67
C PRO A 127 -42.09 -7.09 17.55
N ILE A 128 -41.97 -7.64 16.34
CA ILE A 128 -42.75 -7.26 15.17
C ILE A 128 -43.40 -8.50 14.54
N SER A 129 -44.62 -8.34 14.04
CA SER A 129 -45.34 -9.40 13.33
C SER A 129 -44.83 -9.55 11.89
N PRO A 130 -45.16 -10.67 11.19
CA PRO A 130 -44.76 -10.83 9.78
C PRO A 130 -45.31 -9.73 8.86
N ILE A 131 -46.53 -9.23 9.09
CA ILE A 131 -47.09 -8.14 8.28
C ILE A 131 -46.40 -6.80 8.57
N GLU A 132 -46.03 -6.55 9.83
CA GLU A 132 -45.26 -5.38 10.21
C GLU A 132 -43.86 -5.44 9.58
N ALA A 133 -43.19 -6.60 9.65
CA ALA A 133 -41.91 -6.81 8.97
C ALA A 133 -42.01 -6.62 7.45
N THR A 134 -43.14 -7.02 6.86
CA THR A 134 -43.43 -6.82 5.42
C THR A 134 -43.59 -5.33 5.09
N LEU A 135 -44.32 -4.56 5.89
CA LEU A 135 -44.47 -3.12 5.70
C LEU A 135 -43.14 -2.38 5.88
N LEU A 136 -42.34 -2.75 6.88
CA LEU A 136 -41.01 -2.19 7.08
C LEU A 136 -40.08 -2.49 5.90
N LEU A 137 -40.19 -3.68 5.31
CA LEU A 137 -39.39 -4.04 4.14
C LEU A 137 -39.84 -3.27 2.89
N LEU A 138 -41.15 -3.04 2.74
CA LEU A 138 -41.72 -2.19 1.70
C LEU A 138 -41.13 -0.78 1.75
N GLY A 139 -41.05 -0.16 2.93
CA GLY A 139 -40.48 1.18 3.08
C GLY A 139 -39.01 1.26 2.66
N ILE A 140 -38.18 0.32 3.12
CA ILE A 140 -36.76 0.27 2.70
C ILE A 140 -36.65 0.07 1.18
N TYR A 141 -37.43 -0.85 0.61
CA TYR A 141 -37.32 -1.16 -0.83
C TYR A 141 -37.89 -0.07 -1.73
N GLU A 142 -38.82 0.75 -1.29
CA GLU A 142 -39.31 1.88 -2.08
C GLU A 142 -38.21 2.92 -2.30
N ASP A 143 -37.56 3.35 -1.22
CA ASP A 143 -36.57 4.43 -1.26
C ASP A 143 -35.17 4.00 -1.71
N THR A 144 -34.84 2.71 -1.57
CA THR A 144 -33.58 2.15 -2.07
C THR A 144 -33.70 1.55 -3.48
N GLY A 145 -34.90 1.53 -4.07
CA GLY A 145 -35.13 0.87 -5.35
C GLY A 145 -34.89 -0.64 -5.28
N SER A 146 -35.34 -1.27 -4.19
CA SER A 146 -34.98 -2.66 -3.86
C SER A 146 -33.46 -2.86 -3.80
N LEU A 147 -32.78 -1.94 -3.12
CA LEU A 147 -31.32 -1.90 -2.91
C LEU A 147 -30.48 -1.60 -4.17
N SER A 148 -31.08 -1.13 -5.27
CA SER A 148 -30.37 -0.86 -6.53
C SER A 148 -29.95 0.60 -6.70
N TYR A 149 -30.50 1.54 -5.92
CA TYR A 149 -30.13 2.96 -6.02
C TYR A 149 -28.76 3.21 -5.39
N LEU A 150 -27.99 4.17 -5.93
CA LEU A 150 -26.64 4.45 -5.42
C LEU A 150 -26.61 5.19 -4.06
N THR A 151 -27.76 5.67 -3.58
CA THR A 151 -27.96 6.13 -2.19
C THR A 151 -28.14 4.97 -1.20
N THR A 152 -28.30 3.74 -1.68
CA THR A 152 -28.41 2.55 -0.82
C THR A 152 -27.10 2.30 -0.10
N THR A 153 -27.18 2.08 1.21
CA THR A 153 -26.04 1.77 2.06
C THR A 153 -26.05 0.31 2.50
N ALA A 154 -24.93 -0.15 3.05
CA ALA A 154 -24.86 -1.49 3.67
C ALA A 154 -25.82 -1.64 4.87
N ARG A 155 -26.28 -0.55 5.48
CA ARG A 155 -27.23 -0.56 6.59
C ARG A 155 -28.62 -0.97 6.13
N ASP A 156 -29.05 -0.47 4.97
CA ASP A 156 -30.32 -0.82 4.34
C ASP A 156 -30.40 -2.32 4.05
N ALA A 157 -29.32 -2.89 3.50
CA ALA A 157 -29.22 -4.32 3.22
C ALA A 157 -29.31 -5.19 4.50
N ARG A 158 -28.67 -4.75 5.60
CA ARG A 158 -28.75 -5.46 6.88
C ARG A 158 -30.14 -5.37 7.51
N ALA A 159 -30.76 -4.19 7.46
CA ALA A 159 -32.12 -3.99 7.95
C ALA A 159 -33.11 -4.86 7.15
N ALA A 160 -32.99 -4.88 5.82
CA ALA A 160 -33.79 -5.76 4.96
C ALA A 160 -33.59 -7.25 5.30
N ALA A 161 -32.34 -7.70 5.47
CA ALA A 161 -32.04 -9.09 5.89
C ALA A 161 -32.70 -9.44 7.23
N TRP A 162 -32.60 -8.54 8.21
CA TRP A 162 -33.19 -8.73 9.54
C TRP A 162 -34.73 -8.80 9.52
N LEU A 163 -35.38 -8.07 8.60
CA LEU A 163 -36.82 -8.13 8.38
C LEU A 163 -37.25 -9.44 7.69
N LEU A 164 -36.44 -9.94 6.75
CA LEU A 164 -36.65 -11.25 6.13
C LEU A 164 -36.55 -12.38 7.16
N ASP A 165 -35.61 -12.31 8.10
CA ASP A 165 -35.53 -13.24 9.24
C ASP A 165 -36.81 -13.24 10.10
N ARG A 166 -37.57 -12.13 10.08
CA ARG A 166 -38.87 -11.96 10.74
C ARG A 166 -40.07 -12.30 9.86
N ARG A 167 -39.81 -13.05 8.79
CA ARG A 167 -40.82 -13.56 7.85
C ARG A 167 -41.56 -12.46 7.08
N ALA A 168 -40.87 -11.37 6.75
CA ALA A 168 -41.38 -10.42 5.76
C ALA A 168 -41.71 -11.13 4.43
N ASN A 169 -42.86 -10.83 3.83
CA ASN A 169 -43.36 -11.53 2.65
C ASN A 169 -43.01 -10.78 1.35
N LEU A 170 -42.02 -11.30 0.62
CA LEU A 170 -41.57 -10.73 -0.64
C LEU A 170 -42.62 -10.73 -1.78
N GLU A 171 -43.59 -11.65 -1.77
CA GLU A 171 -44.66 -11.65 -2.76
C GLU A 171 -45.56 -10.42 -2.58
N VAL A 172 -45.88 -10.10 -1.32
CA VAL A 172 -46.63 -8.89 -0.97
C VAL A 172 -45.81 -7.65 -1.31
N VAL A 173 -44.53 -7.61 -0.93
CA VAL A 173 -43.63 -6.49 -1.28
C VAL A 173 -43.65 -6.21 -2.79
N ASN A 174 -43.41 -7.23 -3.62
CA ASN A 174 -43.38 -7.08 -5.07
C ASN A 174 -44.71 -6.61 -5.66
N ARG A 175 -45.84 -7.07 -5.10
CA ARG A 175 -47.19 -6.69 -5.57
C ARG A 175 -47.43 -5.18 -5.41
N TYR A 176 -46.99 -4.60 -4.30
CA TYR A 176 -47.26 -3.19 -3.98
C TYR A 176 -46.19 -2.22 -4.49
N LEU A 177 -44.96 -2.68 -4.74
CA LEU A 177 -43.94 -1.87 -5.43
C LEU A 177 -44.16 -1.79 -6.94
N ARG A 178 -44.82 -2.79 -7.56
CA ARG A 178 -45.05 -2.86 -9.01
C ARG A 178 -46.53 -2.73 -9.36
N TYR A 179 -47.09 -1.53 -9.20
CA TYR A 179 -48.50 -1.30 -9.53
C TYR A 179 -48.74 -0.97 -11.02
N PRO A 180 -49.90 -1.37 -11.59
CA PRO A 180 -50.27 -1.06 -12.97
C PRO A 180 -50.67 0.41 -13.14
N LEU A 181 -50.27 1.01 -14.26
CA LEU A 181 -50.65 2.39 -14.60
C LEU A 181 -52.16 2.54 -14.76
N THR A 182 -52.72 3.62 -14.21
CA THR A 182 -54.10 4.02 -14.50
C THR A 182 -54.27 4.36 -15.99
N GLU A 183 -55.51 4.40 -16.48
CA GLU A 183 -55.79 4.79 -17.87
C GLU A 183 -55.26 6.20 -18.19
N ARG A 184 -55.39 7.14 -17.24
CA ARG A 184 -54.85 8.51 -17.35
C ARG A 184 -53.32 8.52 -17.42
N GLN A 185 -52.66 7.78 -16.52
CA GLN A 185 -51.19 7.64 -16.51
C GLN A 185 -50.68 6.94 -17.77
N ARG A 186 -51.41 5.95 -18.30
CA ARG A 186 -51.07 5.26 -19.56
C ARG A 186 -51.15 6.23 -20.73
N ASN A 187 -52.22 7.02 -20.84
CA ASN A 187 -52.34 8.05 -21.88
C ASN A 187 -51.21 9.09 -21.77
N LEU A 188 -50.86 9.53 -20.56
CA LEU A 188 -49.72 10.43 -20.35
C LEU A 188 -48.39 9.77 -20.71
N TYR A 189 -48.17 8.51 -20.34
CA TYR A 189 -46.99 7.74 -20.69
C TYR A 189 -46.82 7.62 -22.21
N ASP A 190 -47.89 7.30 -22.93
CA ASP A 190 -47.88 7.19 -24.39
C ASP A 190 -47.55 8.55 -25.05
N GLN A 191 -48.08 9.66 -24.53
CA GLN A 191 -47.72 11.00 -25.00
C GLN A 191 -46.25 11.34 -24.73
N LEU A 192 -45.76 11.06 -23.52
CA LEU A 192 -44.37 11.30 -23.14
C LEU A 192 -43.41 10.48 -23.99
N LEU A 193 -43.75 9.23 -24.29
CA LEU A 193 -42.96 8.35 -25.15
C LEU A 193 -42.96 8.83 -26.61
N GLN A 194 -44.11 9.28 -27.14
CA GLN A 194 -44.18 9.85 -28.49
C GLN A 194 -43.39 11.15 -28.63
N ASN A 195 -43.34 11.96 -27.57
CA ASN A 195 -42.69 13.26 -27.53
C ASN A 195 -41.34 13.23 -26.79
N SER A 196 -40.68 12.06 -26.73
CA SER A 196 -39.34 11.95 -26.16
C SER A 196 -38.29 12.25 -27.22
N GLU A 197 -37.36 13.14 -26.89
CA GLU A 197 -36.19 13.46 -27.71
C GLU A 197 -34.91 13.09 -26.96
N THR A 198 -33.95 12.50 -27.66
CA THR A 198 -32.64 12.15 -27.11
C THR A 198 -31.59 13.11 -27.66
N MET A 199 -30.78 13.66 -26.78
CA MET A 199 -29.76 14.67 -27.10
C MET A 199 -28.44 14.31 -26.44
N GLU A 200 -27.33 14.66 -27.07
CA GLU A 200 -25.99 14.41 -26.51
C GLU A 200 -25.37 15.69 -25.97
N PHE A 201 -24.89 15.65 -24.73
CA PHE A 201 -24.18 16.76 -24.08
C PHE A 201 -22.89 16.23 -23.46
N GLY A 202 -21.73 16.69 -23.94
CA GLY A 202 -20.43 16.28 -23.37
C GLY A 202 -20.18 14.76 -23.41
N GLY A 203 -20.75 14.03 -24.38
CA GLY A 203 -20.66 12.56 -24.45
C GLY A 203 -21.65 11.81 -23.57
N GLN A 204 -22.61 12.51 -22.94
CA GLN A 204 -23.70 11.91 -22.16
C GLN A 204 -25.02 12.02 -22.92
N VAL A 205 -25.81 10.95 -22.89
CA VAL A 205 -27.10 10.83 -23.57
C VAL A 205 -28.23 11.28 -22.63
N VAL A 206 -28.90 12.37 -22.97
CA VAL A 206 -30.02 12.92 -22.20
C VAL A 206 -31.32 12.77 -22.96
N ALA A 207 -32.30 12.11 -22.36
CA ALA A 207 -33.66 12.04 -22.87
C ALA A 207 -34.52 13.14 -22.24
N ILE A 208 -35.29 13.87 -23.06
CA ILE A 208 -36.25 14.87 -22.62
C ILE A 208 -37.62 14.50 -23.19
N ALA A 209 -38.58 14.21 -22.32
CA ALA A 209 -39.94 13.85 -22.68
C ALA A 209 -40.93 14.94 -22.27
N THR A 210 -41.76 15.41 -23.19
CA THR A 210 -42.74 16.49 -22.94
C THR A 210 -44.18 16.02 -23.13
N ALA A 211 -45.10 16.51 -22.30
CA ALA A 211 -46.53 16.26 -22.49
C ALA A 211 -47.38 17.41 -21.97
N THR A 212 -48.61 17.52 -22.49
CA THR A 212 -49.59 18.52 -22.05
C THR A 212 -50.89 17.83 -21.73
N VAL A 213 -51.38 18.00 -20.51
CA VAL A 213 -52.62 17.38 -20.03
C VAL A 213 -53.58 18.44 -19.47
N PRO A 214 -54.90 18.26 -19.67
CA PRO A 214 -55.91 19.24 -19.23
C PRO A 214 -56.19 19.20 -17.72
N GLU A 215 -55.92 18.08 -17.05
CA GLU A 215 -56.15 17.87 -15.62
C GLU A 215 -54.87 17.40 -14.93
N HIS A 216 -54.81 17.56 -13.60
CA HIS A 216 -53.70 17.06 -12.80
C HIS A 216 -53.61 15.53 -12.87
N VAL A 217 -52.41 15.01 -13.11
CA VAL A 217 -52.11 13.57 -13.08
C VAL A 217 -51.10 13.32 -11.96
N GLU A 218 -51.47 12.44 -11.03
CA GLU A 218 -50.64 12.08 -9.89
C GLU A 218 -49.52 11.09 -10.31
N GLU A 219 -48.44 11.06 -9.52
CA GLU A 219 -47.33 10.09 -9.63
C GLU A 219 -46.53 10.12 -10.97
N ILE A 220 -46.24 11.31 -11.50
CA ILE A 220 -45.40 11.47 -12.70
C ILE A 220 -44.00 10.84 -12.53
N SER A 221 -43.49 10.74 -11.29
CA SER A 221 -42.25 10.05 -10.95
C SER A 221 -42.23 8.57 -11.37
N THR A 222 -43.36 7.89 -11.29
CA THR A 222 -43.50 6.48 -11.71
C THR A 222 -43.39 6.34 -13.22
N LEU A 223 -43.93 7.32 -13.96
CA LEU A 223 -43.79 7.37 -15.42
C LEU A 223 -42.34 7.66 -15.81
N ALA A 224 -41.67 8.58 -15.11
CA ALA A 224 -40.25 8.86 -15.32
C ALA A 224 -39.38 7.61 -15.09
N HIS A 225 -39.64 6.82 -14.04
CA HIS A 225 -38.94 5.55 -13.83
C HIS A 225 -39.14 4.58 -15.00
N LYS A 226 -40.38 4.36 -15.43
CA LYS A 226 -40.68 3.46 -16.56
C LYS A 226 -40.09 3.94 -17.89
N LEU A 227 -40.03 5.25 -18.13
CA LEU A 227 -39.41 5.82 -19.33
C LEU A 227 -37.90 5.68 -19.30
N ARG A 228 -37.27 5.92 -18.15
CA ARG A 228 -35.83 5.76 -17.97
C ARG A 228 -35.42 4.31 -18.25
N ASP A 229 -36.12 3.35 -17.64
CA ASP A 229 -35.80 1.93 -17.82
C ASP A 229 -36.03 1.46 -19.27
N LEU A 230 -36.93 2.11 -20.02
CA LEU A 230 -37.19 1.81 -21.42
C LEU A 230 -36.17 2.45 -22.38
N LEU A 231 -35.81 3.72 -22.14
CA LEU A 231 -34.96 4.52 -23.04
C LEU A 231 -33.47 4.43 -22.70
N ASP A 232 -33.14 3.99 -21.48
CA ASP A 232 -31.78 3.83 -20.93
C ASP A 232 -30.84 5.06 -21.11
N PRO A 233 -31.28 6.29 -20.78
CA PRO A 233 -30.41 7.48 -20.90
C PRO A 233 -29.51 7.68 -19.67
N ASP A 234 -28.43 8.44 -19.83
CA ASP A 234 -27.58 8.92 -18.73
C ASP A 234 -28.34 9.88 -17.81
N ALA A 235 -29.27 10.66 -18.38
CA ALA A 235 -30.27 11.42 -17.64
C ALA A 235 -31.60 11.53 -18.39
N LEU A 236 -32.71 11.54 -17.65
CA LEU A 236 -34.07 11.73 -18.16
C LEU A 236 -34.69 12.97 -17.51
N PHE A 237 -35.31 13.82 -18.32
CA PHE A 237 -36.16 14.92 -17.88
C PHE A 237 -37.58 14.77 -18.45
N VAL A 238 -38.56 14.63 -17.58
CA VAL A 238 -39.99 14.56 -17.91
C VAL A 238 -40.62 15.92 -17.58
N ILE A 239 -41.18 16.58 -18.58
CA ILE A 239 -41.77 17.92 -18.47
C ILE A 239 -43.25 17.84 -18.83
N VAL A 240 -44.14 18.01 -17.86
CA VAL A 240 -45.58 17.88 -18.03
C VAL A 240 -46.28 19.20 -17.75
N GLN A 241 -46.97 19.76 -18.74
CA GLN A 241 -47.80 20.95 -18.60
C GLN A 241 -49.22 20.59 -18.15
N MET A 242 -49.67 21.20 -17.06
CA MET A 242 -50.98 21.03 -16.42
C MET A 242 -51.60 22.43 -16.20
N GLY A 243 -52.43 22.88 -17.14
CA GLY A 243 -52.98 24.25 -17.11
C GLY A 243 -51.88 25.32 -17.13
N GLU A 244 -51.84 26.17 -16.11
CA GLU A 244 -50.87 27.27 -15.91
C GLU A 244 -49.56 26.84 -15.22
N HIS A 245 -49.39 25.54 -14.97
CA HIS A 245 -48.25 24.99 -14.23
C HIS A 245 -47.53 23.93 -15.07
N VAL A 246 -46.20 23.89 -14.95
CA VAL A 246 -45.35 22.87 -15.57
C VAL A 246 -44.63 22.13 -14.46
N GLN A 247 -44.77 20.81 -14.43
CA GLN A 247 -44.03 19.95 -13.53
C GLN A 247 -42.85 19.31 -14.26
N ILE A 248 -41.67 19.39 -13.65
CA ILE A 248 -40.46 18.74 -14.12
C ILE A 248 -40.14 17.60 -13.17
N VAL A 249 -39.86 16.41 -13.70
CA VAL A 249 -39.31 15.28 -12.96
C VAL A 249 -38.04 14.83 -13.67
N ALA A 250 -36.93 14.78 -12.93
CA ALA A 250 -35.64 14.43 -13.47
C ALA A 250 -35.04 13.21 -12.77
N ARG A 251 -34.34 12.38 -13.53
CA ARG A 251 -33.63 11.18 -13.07
C ARG A 251 -32.27 11.10 -13.75
N SER A 252 -31.22 10.76 -13.01
CA SER A 252 -29.87 10.54 -13.54
C SER A 252 -29.37 9.15 -13.19
N THR A 253 -28.77 8.47 -14.15
CA THR A 253 -28.01 7.22 -13.98
C THR A 253 -26.50 7.49 -13.95
N SER A 254 -26.08 8.68 -14.38
CA SER A 254 -24.69 9.13 -14.42
C SER A 254 -24.38 10.22 -13.38
N GLU A 255 -23.16 10.23 -12.83
CA GLU A 255 -22.68 11.31 -11.95
C GLU A 255 -22.24 12.56 -12.72
N ALA A 256 -22.06 12.44 -14.05
CA ALA A 256 -21.72 13.57 -14.90
C ALA A 256 -22.86 14.60 -15.02
N ILE A 257 -24.10 14.20 -14.69
CA ILE A 257 -25.29 15.04 -14.76
C ILE A 257 -25.96 15.10 -13.38
N ASN A 258 -25.78 16.22 -12.69
CA ASN A 258 -26.51 16.52 -11.46
C ASN A 258 -27.91 17.08 -11.79
N VAL A 259 -28.95 16.25 -11.64
CA VAL A 259 -30.33 16.67 -11.95
C VAL A 259 -30.95 17.58 -10.88
N ALA A 260 -30.42 17.59 -9.65
CA ALA A 260 -30.84 18.56 -8.64
C ALA A 260 -30.43 19.97 -9.03
N ASP A 261 -29.21 20.18 -9.52
CA ASP A 261 -28.75 21.50 -9.94
C ASP A 261 -29.59 22.02 -11.14
N ALA A 262 -29.90 21.13 -12.09
CA ALA A 262 -30.72 21.44 -13.25
C ALA A 262 -32.16 21.80 -12.88
N THR A 263 -32.76 21.14 -11.89
CA THR A 263 -34.12 21.44 -11.42
C THR A 263 -34.18 22.62 -10.45
N ALA A 264 -33.12 22.86 -9.67
CA ALA A 264 -32.97 24.03 -8.80
C ALA A 264 -32.98 25.34 -9.60
N PHE A 265 -32.45 25.32 -10.83
CA PHE A 265 -32.56 26.44 -11.77
C PHE A 265 -34.03 26.86 -12.05
N PHE A 266 -34.97 25.92 -11.92
CA PHE A 266 -36.41 26.14 -12.07
C PHE A 266 -37.16 26.31 -10.75
N GLY A 267 -36.44 26.50 -9.63
CA GLY A 267 -37.03 26.56 -8.28
C GLY A 267 -37.48 25.20 -7.73
N GLY A 268 -36.93 24.11 -8.27
CA GLY A 268 -37.12 22.75 -7.79
C GLY A 268 -36.16 22.34 -6.68
N GLY A 269 -36.31 21.11 -6.21
CA GLY A 269 -35.47 20.49 -5.19
C GLY A 269 -35.36 18.98 -5.37
N GLY A 270 -34.35 18.39 -4.75
CA GLY A 270 -34.09 16.95 -4.81
C GLY A 270 -32.62 16.62 -4.61
N HIS A 271 -32.22 15.47 -5.15
CA HIS A 271 -30.88 14.89 -5.05
C HIS A 271 -30.22 14.85 -6.44
N SER A 272 -28.90 14.70 -6.46
CA SER A 272 -28.13 14.69 -7.71
C SER A 272 -28.59 13.65 -8.74
N ARG A 273 -29.29 12.59 -8.29
CA ARG A 273 -29.85 11.51 -9.11
C ARG A 273 -31.34 11.63 -9.39
N ALA A 274 -32.09 12.37 -8.59
CA ALA A 274 -33.54 12.39 -8.64
C ALA A 274 -34.06 13.72 -8.09
N ALA A 275 -34.76 14.48 -8.91
CA ALA A 275 -35.25 15.79 -8.49
C ALA A 275 -36.56 16.17 -9.20
N ALA A 276 -37.26 17.16 -8.66
CA ALA A 276 -38.49 17.66 -9.24
C ALA A 276 -38.62 19.18 -9.08
N ALA A 277 -39.34 19.82 -10.00
CA ALA A 277 -39.62 21.25 -9.96
C ALA A 277 -41.06 21.53 -10.37
N LEU A 278 -41.65 22.60 -9.81
CA LEU A 278 -42.95 23.13 -10.23
C LEU A 278 -42.76 24.57 -10.72
N VAL A 279 -42.94 24.77 -12.02
CA VAL A 279 -42.77 26.06 -12.70
C VAL A 279 -44.13 26.68 -12.97
N ARG A 280 -44.29 27.96 -12.64
CA ARG A 280 -45.54 28.72 -12.89
C ARG A 280 -45.32 29.78 -13.97
N GLY A 281 -46.33 29.99 -14.82
CA GLY A 281 -46.32 31.07 -15.82
C GLY A 281 -45.35 30.86 -16.99
N ARG A 282 -44.96 29.61 -17.26
CA ARG A 282 -44.17 29.19 -18.43
C ARG A 282 -44.81 27.98 -19.08
N THR A 283 -44.63 27.81 -20.38
CA THR A 283 -45.07 26.63 -21.13
C THR A 283 -44.04 25.51 -21.08
N ALA A 284 -44.44 24.25 -21.34
CA ALA A 284 -43.51 23.13 -21.40
C ALA A 284 -42.40 23.33 -22.45
N ALA A 285 -42.71 24.00 -23.56
CA ALA A 285 -41.73 24.33 -24.61
C ALA A 285 -40.65 25.30 -24.10
N GLU A 286 -41.04 26.39 -23.44
CA GLU A 286 -40.10 27.36 -22.85
C GLU A 286 -39.23 26.74 -21.77
N VAL A 287 -39.79 25.83 -20.97
CA VAL A 287 -39.04 25.09 -19.94
C VAL A 287 -38.02 24.16 -20.59
N LYS A 288 -38.41 23.42 -21.64
CA LYS A 288 -37.51 22.54 -22.40
C LYS A 288 -36.34 23.32 -23.01
N GLU A 289 -36.60 24.45 -23.67
CA GLU A 289 -35.53 25.26 -24.29
C GLU A 289 -34.52 25.76 -23.25
N ALA A 290 -35.01 26.25 -22.11
CA ALA A 290 -34.13 26.70 -21.03
C ALA A 290 -33.32 25.56 -20.39
N LEU A 291 -33.92 24.37 -20.27
CA LEU A 291 -33.22 23.18 -19.78
C LEU A 291 -32.10 22.76 -20.74
N VAL A 292 -32.37 22.74 -22.05
CA VAL A 292 -31.36 22.43 -23.06
C VAL A 292 -30.22 23.44 -23.03
N ALA A 293 -30.51 24.73 -22.89
CA ALA A 293 -29.48 25.75 -22.75
C ALA A 293 -28.63 25.54 -21.49
N TYR A 294 -29.25 25.23 -20.36
CA TYR A 294 -28.56 24.92 -19.10
C TYR A 294 -27.62 23.73 -19.23
N LEU A 295 -28.08 22.62 -19.83
CA LEU A 295 -27.28 21.40 -19.99
C LEU A 295 -26.06 21.61 -20.89
N LYS A 296 -26.16 22.46 -21.93
CA LYS A 296 -25.02 22.77 -22.81
C LYS A 296 -23.83 23.41 -22.08
N GLU A 297 -24.08 24.18 -21.02
CA GLU A 297 -23.03 24.94 -20.32
C GLU A 297 -22.46 24.22 -19.09
N ARG A 298 -23.18 23.24 -18.54
CA ARG A 298 -22.94 22.72 -17.18
C ARG A 298 -22.68 21.21 -17.10
N VAL A 299 -22.90 20.45 -18.18
CA VAL A 299 -22.60 19.01 -18.20
C VAL A 299 -21.08 18.81 -18.28
N MET A 300 -20.54 18.00 -17.37
CA MET A 300 -19.11 17.66 -17.41
C MET A 300 -18.82 16.79 -18.64
N PRO A 301 -17.72 17.05 -19.38
CA PRO A 301 -17.33 16.20 -20.49
C PRO A 301 -16.97 14.80 -19.98
N ALA A 302 -17.40 13.77 -20.72
CA ALA A 302 -17.04 12.39 -20.45
C ALA A 302 -15.52 12.21 -20.46
N VAL A 303 -15.01 11.39 -19.54
CA VAL A 303 -13.59 10.99 -19.53
C VAL A 303 -13.25 10.41 -20.89
N THR A 304 -12.20 10.95 -21.51
CA THR A 304 -11.76 10.50 -22.83
C THR A 304 -10.75 9.36 -22.73
N VAL A 305 -10.66 8.54 -23.77
CA VAL A 305 -9.62 7.51 -23.91
C VAL A 305 -8.22 8.10 -23.73
N GLY A 306 -8.00 9.33 -24.17
CA GLY A 306 -6.72 10.03 -24.06
C GLY A 306 -6.29 10.32 -22.62
N GLU A 307 -7.23 10.44 -21.69
CA GLU A 307 -6.96 10.70 -20.27
C GLU A 307 -6.51 9.45 -19.51
N ILE A 308 -6.83 8.25 -20.03
CA ILE A 308 -6.52 6.97 -19.36
C ILE A 308 -5.51 6.10 -20.12
N MET A 309 -5.15 6.49 -21.34
CA MET A 309 -4.22 5.70 -22.14
C MET A 309 -2.78 5.77 -21.61
N SER A 310 -2.07 4.66 -21.75
CA SER A 310 -0.63 4.60 -21.54
C SER A 310 0.10 4.83 -22.85
N PHE A 311 1.11 5.70 -22.83
CA PHE A 311 1.99 5.98 -23.96
C PHE A 311 3.13 4.96 -24.07
N GLY A 312 3.77 4.85 -25.24
CA GLY A 312 4.92 3.97 -25.45
C GLY A 312 4.54 2.51 -25.69
N VAL A 313 3.60 2.29 -26.60
CA VAL A 313 3.08 0.95 -26.91
C VAL A 313 4.11 0.13 -27.67
N HIS A 314 4.43 -1.03 -27.13
CA HIS A 314 5.21 -2.02 -27.85
C HIS A 314 4.31 -2.70 -28.88
N THR A 315 4.78 -2.84 -30.11
CA THR A 315 4.04 -3.51 -31.19
C THR A 315 4.88 -4.64 -31.76
N VAL A 316 4.22 -5.60 -32.41
CA VAL A 316 4.90 -6.72 -33.09
C VAL A 316 4.52 -6.73 -34.57
N GLY A 317 5.44 -7.19 -35.42
CA GLY A 317 5.19 -7.33 -36.85
C GLY A 317 4.35 -8.57 -37.16
N PRO A 318 3.69 -8.61 -38.34
CA PRO A 318 2.82 -9.74 -38.73
C PRO A 318 3.56 -11.08 -38.82
N ASP A 319 4.86 -11.05 -39.14
CA ASP A 319 5.70 -12.24 -39.33
C ASP A 319 6.44 -12.67 -38.06
N THR A 320 6.28 -11.93 -36.95
CA THR A 320 6.82 -12.32 -35.64
C THR A 320 6.28 -13.69 -35.27
N THR A 321 7.14 -14.63 -34.87
CA THR A 321 6.69 -15.97 -34.51
C THR A 321 5.94 -15.97 -33.17
N ILE A 322 5.09 -16.98 -32.94
CA ILE A 322 4.39 -17.14 -31.66
C ILE A 322 5.37 -17.31 -30.50
N ALA A 323 6.49 -18.01 -30.69
CA ALA A 323 7.52 -18.18 -29.67
C ALA A 323 8.19 -16.83 -29.33
N GLU A 324 8.58 -16.05 -30.33
CA GLU A 324 9.13 -14.70 -30.12
C GLU A 324 8.10 -13.78 -29.44
N ALA A 325 6.84 -13.85 -29.84
CA ALA A 325 5.77 -13.07 -29.21
C ALA A 325 5.57 -13.47 -27.74
N ALA A 326 5.65 -14.76 -27.40
CA ALA A 326 5.59 -15.24 -26.02
C ALA A 326 6.77 -14.76 -25.18
N ASP A 327 7.97 -14.76 -25.75
CA ASP A 327 9.17 -14.23 -25.11
C ASP A 327 9.03 -12.73 -24.86
N LEU A 328 8.49 -11.97 -25.82
CA LEU A 328 8.20 -10.54 -25.65
C LEU A 328 7.13 -10.30 -24.57
N MET A 329 6.06 -11.11 -24.53
CA MET A 329 5.01 -10.98 -23.52
C MET A 329 5.57 -11.24 -22.13
N THR A 330 6.43 -12.24 -22.00
CA THR A 330 7.10 -12.58 -20.75
C THR A 330 8.13 -11.52 -20.36
N ARG A 331 8.89 -10.99 -21.32
CA ARG A 331 9.89 -9.93 -21.12
C ARG A 331 9.29 -8.63 -20.61
N TYR A 332 8.15 -8.23 -21.16
CA TYR A 332 7.54 -6.94 -20.85
C TYR A 332 6.35 -7.03 -19.87
N GLY A 333 5.91 -8.25 -19.52
CA GLY A 333 4.74 -8.47 -18.67
C GLY A 333 3.43 -8.03 -19.32
N HIS A 334 3.38 -8.00 -20.66
CA HIS A 334 2.20 -7.57 -21.42
C HIS A 334 1.28 -8.76 -21.69
N GLU A 335 -0.02 -8.55 -21.53
CA GLU A 335 -1.08 -9.52 -21.82
C GLU A 335 -1.41 -9.60 -23.31
N GLY A 336 -0.78 -8.76 -24.15
CA GLY A 336 -0.93 -8.77 -25.59
C GLY A 336 -0.11 -7.68 -26.27
N PHE A 337 -0.03 -7.73 -27.60
CA PHE A 337 0.60 -6.71 -28.44
C PHE A 337 -0.29 -6.34 -29.63
N PRO A 338 -0.39 -5.04 -29.99
CA PRO A 338 -0.89 -4.64 -31.29
C PRO A 338 0.01 -5.18 -32.41
N LEU A 339 -0.60 -5.77 -33.43
CA LEU A 339 0.10 -6.13 -34.67
C LEU A 339 0.03 -4.96 -35.64
N VAL A 340 1.20 -4.52 -36.09
CA VAL A 340 1.32 -3.37 -37.00
C VAL A 340 1.99 -3.80 -38.31
N GLU A 341 1.33 -3.49 -39.42
CA GLU A 341 1.85 -3.69 -40.77
C GLU A 341 1.82 -2.35 -41.51
N ARG A 342 2.98 -1.88 -41.99
CA ARG A 342 3.13 -0.59 -42.72
C ARG A 342 2.52 0.62 -41.97
N GLY A 343 2.69 0.65 -40.64
CA GLY A 343 2.22 1.73 -39.77
C GLY A 343 0.75 1.63 -39.34
N LYS A 344 -0.02 0.65 -39.85
CA LYS A 344 -1.43 0.45 -39.47
C LYS A 344 -1.60 -0.77 -38.58
N VAL A 345 -2.51 -0.67 -37.60
CA VAL A 345 -2.94 -1.80 -36.79
C VAL A 345 -3.78 -2.75 -37.62
N ILE A 346 -3.36 -4.01 -37.70
CA ILE A 346 -4.09 -5.07 -38.42
C ILE A 346 -4.82 -6.03 -37.46
N GLY A 347 -4.51 -5.96 -36.17
CA GLY A 347 -5.15 -6.75 -35.13
C GLY A 347 -4.38 -6.68 -33.81
N ILE A 348 -4.81 -7.50 -32.86
CA ILE A 348 -4.16 -7.63 -31.56
C ILE A 348 -3.87 -9.10 -31.25
N LEU A 349 -2.62 -9.38 -30.88
CA LEU A 349 -2.23 -10.70 -30.39
C LEU A 349 -2.32 -10.69 -28.88
N THR A 350 -3.01 -11.67 -28.33
CA THR A 350 -3.34 -11.75 -26.91
C THR A 350 -2.65 -12.97 -26.29
N ARG A 351 -2.34 -12.92 -24.99
CA ARG A 351 -1.61 -13.96 -24.26
C ARG A 351 -2.27 -15.32 -24.39
N ARG A 352 -3.61 -15.32 -24.36
CA ARG A 352 -4.42 -16.52 -24.51
C ARG A 352 -4.19 -17.25 -25.84
N GLU A 353 -4.12 -16.53 -26.95
CA GLU A 353 -3.91 -17.08 -28.29
C GLU A 353 -2.48 -17.61 -28.44
N VAL A 354 -1.50 -16.89 -27.86
CA VAL A 354 -0.10 -17.31 -27.81
C VAL A 354 0.07 -18.60 -27.01
N ASP A 355 -0.42 -18.65 -25.77
CA ASP A 355 -0.28 -19.84 -24.91
C ASP A 355 -0.99 -21.04 -25.52
N ARG A 356 -2.17 -20.85 -26.14
CA ARG A 356 -2.87 -21.90 -26.87
C ARG A 356 -2.08 -22.39 -28.09
N ALA A 357 -1.49 -21.48 -28.88
CA ALA A 357 -0.68 -21.86 -30.02
C ALA A 357 0.59 -22.63 -29.59
N LEU A 358 1.26 -22.20 -28.51
CA LEU A 358 2.40 -22.90 -27.93
C LEU A 358 2.02 -24.30 -27.42
N HIS A 359 0.89 -24.44 -26.73
CA HIS A 359 0.41 -25.74 -26.25
C HIS A 359 0.20 -26.75 -27.39
N HIS A 360 -0.16 -26.28 -28.58
CA HIS A 360 -0.31 -27.09 -29.78
C HIS A 360 0.99 -27.22 -30.62
N GLY A 361 2.14 -26.77 -30.10
CA GLY A 361 3.43 -26.89 -30.78
C GLY A 361 3.62 -25.93 -31.96
N LEU A 362 2.84 -24.84 -32.02
CA LEU A 362 2.83 -23.89 -33.15
C LEU A 362 3.75 -22.68 -32.93
N GLY A 363 4.82 -22.85 -32.14
CA GLY A 363 5.73 -21.75 -31.78
C GLY A 363 6.39 -21.05 -32.97
N GLY A 364 6.66 -21.77 -34.06
CA GLY A 364 7.23 -21.21 -35.29
C GLY A 364 6.22 -20.56 -36.24
N ALA A 365 4.93 -20.60 -35.92
CA ALA A 365 3.90 -20.00 -36.77
C ALA A 365 3.88 -18.47 -36.61
N PRO A 366 3.53 -17.70 -37.67
CA PRO A 366 3.50 -16.25 -37.59
C PRO A 366 2.28 -15.74 -36.81
N ALA A 367 2.49 -14.67 -36.04
CA ALA A 367 1.49 -14.06 -35.16
C ALA A 367 0.20 -13.64 -35.88
N ARG A 368 0.30 -13.23 -37.15
CA ARG A 368 -0.87 -12.82 -37.97
C ARG A 368 -1.96 -13.89 -38.10
N LEU A 369 -1.63 -15.17 -37.93
CA LEU A 369 -2.60 -16.27 -38.05
C LEU A 369 -3.43 -16.48 -36.77
N TYR A 370 -2.96 -15.96 -35.63
CA TYR A 370 -3.56 -16.18 -34.31
C TYR A 370 -4.00 -14.87 -33.65
N MET A 371 -3.83 -13.73 -34.31
CA MET A 371 -4.31 -12.45 -33.80
C MET A 371 -5.84 -12.38 -33.84
N VAL A 372 -6.41 -11.56 -32.97
CA VAL A 372 -7.78 -11.07 -33.11
C VAL A 372 -7.76 -9.98 -34.18
N ALA A 373 -8.28 -10.31 -35.37
CA ALA A 373 -8.39 -9.40 -36.50
C ALA A 373 -9.66 -8.53 -36.40
N GLY A 374 -9.61 -7.30 -36.91
CA GLY A 374 -10.74 -6.37 -36.93
C GLY A 374 -10.33 -4.95 -36.53
N ASP A 375 -11.30 -4.03 -36.51
CA ASP A 375 -11.11 -2.64 -36.08
C ASP A 375 -11.07 -2.53 -34.55
N VAL A 376 -10.04 -3.14 -33.97
CA VAL A 376 -9.83 -3.16 -32.51
C VAL A 376 -9.06 -1.92 -32.07
N THR A 377 -9.51 -0.73 -32.47
CA THR A 377 -8.83 0.53 -32.17
C THR A 377 -9.78 1.62 -31.69
N VAL A 378 -9.25 2.61 -30.98
CA VAL A 378 -10.00 3.82 -30.53
C VAL A 378 -9.17 5.09 -30.76
N SER A 379 -9.84 6.23 -30.86
CA SER A 379 -9.22 7.56 -30.91
C SER A 379 -8.96 8.09 -29.48
N PRO A 380 -7.93 8.91 -29.25
CA PRO A 380 -7.74 9.58 -27.95
C PRO A 380 -8.90 10.51 -27.56
N THR A 381 -9.73 10.95 -28.51
CA THR A 381 -10.90 11.78 -28.25
C THR A 381 -12.18 10.96 -28.05
N ASP A 382 -12.12 9.64 -28.23
CA ASP A 382 -13.29 8.79 -28.01
C ASP A 382 -13.66 8.75 -26.52
N PRO A 383 -14.96 8.62 -26.18
CA PRO A 383 -15.38 8.39 -24.81
C PRO A 383 -14.98 7.00 -24.34
N VAL A 384 -14.76 6.84 -23.02
CA VAL A 384 -14.44 5.56 -22.38
C VAL A 384 -15.49 4.47 -22.67
N GLU A 385 -16.75 4.84 -22.85
CA GLU A 385 -17.84 3.93 -23.23
C GLU A 385 -17.59 3.24 -24.57
N LYS A 386 -17.07 3.95 -25.57
CA LYS A 386 -16.72 3.36 -26.87
C LYS A 386 -15.57 2.37 -26.73
N LEU A 387 -14.58 2.70 -25.90
CA LEU A 387 -13.51 1.75 -25.55
C LEU A 387 -14.06 0.48 -24.88
N ARG A 388 -15.03 0.61 -23.95
CA ARG A 388 -15.69 -0.55 -23.32
C ARG A 388 -16.42 -1.41 -24.35
N GLN A 389 -17.13 -0.80 -25.29
CA GLN A 389 -17.82 -1.51 -26.36
C GLN A 389 -16.83 -2.32 -27.21
N VAL A 390 -15.73 -1.69 -27.66
CA VAL A 390 -14.68 -2.36 -28.44
C VAL A 390 -14.07 -3.54 -27.66
N MET A 391 -13.82 -3.38 -26.35
CA MET A 391 -13.32 -4.47 -25.50
C MET A 391 -14.29 -5.65 -25.39
N VAL A 392 -15.59 -5.38 -25.22
CA VAL A 392 -16.62 -6.41 -25.06
C VAL A 392 -16.88 -7.14 -26.37
N GLU A 393 -17.05 -6.38 -27.45
CA GLU A 393 -17.37 -6.90 -28.79
C GLU A 393 -16.25 -7.80 -29.32
N HIS A 394 -15.00 -7.34 -29.24
CA HIS A 394 -13.84 -8.10 -29.69
C HIS A 394 -13.28 -9.05 -28.63
N ARG A 395 -13.85 -9.05 -27.41
CA ARG A 395 -13.42 -9.86 -26.25
C ARG A 395 -11.95 -9.69 -25.87
N VAL A 396 -11.41 -8.50 -26.09
CA VAL A 396 -10.00 -8.16 -25.83
C VAL A 396 -9.83 -7.49 -24.46
N GLY A 397 -8.64 -7.63 -23.87
CA GLY A 397 -8.32 -7.02 -22.58
C GLY A 397 -7.61 -5.67 -22.67
N GLN A 398 -7.27 -5.27 -23.89
CA GLN A 398 -6.47 -4.11 -24.19
C GLN A 398 -6.80 -3.65 -25.60
N VAL A 399 -6.83 -2.34 -25.81
CA VAL A 399 -7.21 -1.73 -27.09
C VAL A 399 -6.18 -0.66 -27.45
N PRO A 400 -5.52 -0.78 -28.62
CA PRO A 400 -4.66 0.26 -29.16
C PRO A 400 -5.44 1.56 -29.43
N VAL A 401 -4.83 2.67 -29.02
CA VAL A 401 -5.28 4.03 -29.30
C VAL A 401 -4.52 4.55 -30.51
N VAL A 402 -5.25 4.96 -31.54
CA VAL A 402 -4.70 5.42 -32.81
C VAL A 402 -5.03 6.89 -33.07
N ARG A 403 -4.08 7.62 -33.66
CA ARG A 403 -4.28 8.96 -34.21
C ARG A 403 -3.66 9.00 -35.60
N ASP A 404 -4.43 9.43 -36.59
CA ASP A 404 -4.00 9.49 -38.00
C ASP A 404 -3.47 8.15 -38.55
N GLY A 405 -3.96 7.03 -37.99
CA GLY A 405 -3.58 5.67 -38.37
C GLY A 405 -2.37 5.09 -37.63
N GLU A 406 -1.66 5.89 -36.83
CA GLU A 406 -0.52 5.45 -36.02
C GLU A 406 -0.92 5.14 -34.58
N VAL A 407 -0.31 4.12 -33.98
CA VAL A 407 -0.54 3.77 -32.56
C VAL A 407 0.18 4.77 -31.67
N ILE A 408 -0.59 5.53 -30.90
CA ILE A 408 -0.06 6.54 -29.97
C ILE A 408 -0.15 6.09 -28.50
N GLY A 409 -1.03 5.13 -28.20
CA GLY A 409 -1.29 4.68 -26.85
C GLY A 409 -2.01 3.34 -26.80
N ILE A 410 -2.17 2.78 -25.60
CA ILE A 410 -2.95 1.57 -25.37
C ILE A 410 -3.73 1.74 -24.07
N VAL A 411 -4.95 1.22 -24.02
CA VAL A 411 -5.74 1.18 -22.78
C VAL A 411 -6.03 -0.26 -22.42
N THR A 412 -5.86 -0.61 -21.14
CA THR A 412 -6.12 -1.96 -20.61
C THR A 412 -7.39 -1.99 -19.75
N ARG A 413 -7.92 -3.19 -19.48
CA ARG A 413 -9.02 -3.37 -18.49
C ARG A 413 -8.67 -2.77 -17.12
N THR A 414 -7.39 -2.80 -16.73
CA THR A 414 -6.95 -2.22 -15.46
C THR A 414 -7.12 -0.71 -15.44
N ASP A 415 -6.92 -0.05 -16.57
CA ASP A 415 -7.07 1.41 -16.68
C ASP A 415 -8.55 1.82 -16.65
N LEU A 416 -9.44 0.99 -17.20
CA LEU A 416 -10.89 1.13 -17.01
C LEU A 416 -11.31 0.94 -15.54
N LEU A 417 -10.76 -0.06 -14.84
CA LEU A 417 -11.08 -0.33 -13.44
C LEU A 417 -10.66 0.82 -12.51
N LYS A 418 -9.60 1.57 -12.84
CA LYS A 418 -9.18 2.75 -12.08
C LYS A 418 -10.21 3.87 -12.11
N LEU A 419 -10.95 4.03 -13.22
CA LEU A 419 -12.01 5.03 -13.32
C LEU A 419 -13.21 4.73 -12.41
N TRP A 420 -13.44 3.46 -12.08
CA TRP A 420 -14.53 3.06 -11.19
C TRP A 420 -14.17 3.22 -9.69
N ALA A 421 -12.91 3.53 -9.38
CA ALA A 421 -12.44 3.77 -8.03
C ALA A 421 -12.31 5.27 -7.74
N VAL A 422 -13.42 6.02 -7.79
CA VAL A 422 -13.46 7.39 -7.28
C VAL A 422 -14.64 7.61 -6.35
N PRO A 423 -14.52 7.25 -5.06
CA PRO A 423 -14.91 8.16 -3.99
C PRO A 423 -13.76 9.15 -3.75
N PRO A 424 -13.99 10.30 -3.08
CA PRO A 424 -12.90 11.15 -2.60
C PRO A 424 -12.01 10.28 -1.71
N ASN A 425 -10.82 9.91 -2.20
CA ASN A 425 -9.99 8.88 -1.57
C ASN A 425 -9.56 9.37 -0.17
N PRO A 426 -10.21 8.92 0.92
CA PRO A 426 -9.86 9.37 2.26
C PRO A 426 -8.40 8.97 2.58
N ARG A 427 -7.92 7.91 1.91
CA ARG A 427 -6.56 7.39 2.03
C ARG A 427 -5.51 8.34 1.46
N ARG A 428 -5.81 9.07 0.37
CA ARG A 428 -4.86 10.07 -0.16
C ARG A 428 -4.63 11.20 0.85
N ALA A 429 -5.71 11.72 1.42
CA ALA A 429 -5.63 12.73 2.47
C ALA A 429 -4.92 12.19 3.72
N GLU A 430 -5.19 10.93 4.10
CA GLU A 430 -4.51 10.25 5.21
C GLU A 430 -2.99 10.16 5.00
N ILE A 431 -2.54 9.70 3.82
CA ILE A 431 -1.11 9.56 3.51
C ILE A 431 -0.42 10.92 3.45
N ALA A 432 -1.04 11.93 2.85
CA ALA A 432 -0.52 13.29 2.85
C ALA A 432 -0.38 13.85 4.28
N ASN A 433 -1.35 13.57 5.16
CA ASN A 433 -1.29 13.94 6.57
C ASN A 433 -0.18 13.17 7.32
N LYS A 434 -0.02 11.85 7.07
CA LYS A 434 1.08 11.05 7.64
C LYS A 434 2.45 11.59 7.23
N LEU A 435 2.64 11.96 5.97
CA LEU A 435 3.86 12.60 5.48
C LEU A 435 4.13 13.92 6.23
N ALA A 436 3.12 14.77 6.36
CA ALA A 436 3.24 16.05 7.03
C ALA A 436 3.52 15.94 8.54
N GLN A 437 3.03 14.88 9.19
CA GLN A 437 3.27 14.61 10.62
C GLN A 437 4.64 13.97 10.88
N THR A 438 5.13 13.14 9.96
CA THR A 438 6.37 12.36 10.16
C THR A 438 7.61 13.12 9.73
N LEU A 439 7.51 13.92 8.66
CA LEU A 439 8.66 14.61 8.07
C LEU A 439 8.84 16.03 8.64
N PRO A 440 10.08 16.46 8.88
CA PRO A 440 10.37 17.86 9.16
C PRO A 440 9.81 18.78 8.06
N PRO A 441 9.28 19.97 8.39
CA PRO A 441 8.69 20.88 7.40
C PRO A 441 9.63 21.24 6.26
N ALA A 442 10.94 21.34 6.54
CA ALA A 442 11.95 21.57 5.52
C ALA A 442 12.07 20.43 4.50
N LEU A 443 12.07 19.18 4.98
CA LEU A 443 12.16 18.00 4.15
C LEU A 443 10.88 17.78 3.34
N LEU A 444 9.71 18.01 3.94
CA LEU A 444 8.43 17.96 3.22
C LEU A 444 8.40 18.96 2.05
N ARG A 445 8.86 20.20 2.27
CA ARG A 445 8.98 21.20 1.20
C ARG A 445 9.95 20.76 0.10
N LEU A 446 11.06 20.14 0.46
CA LEU A 446 12.02 19.62 -0.50
C LEU A 446 11.38 18.52 -1.38
N ILE A 447 10.65 17.59 -0.80
CA ILE A 447 9.91 16.55 -1.53
C ILE A 447 8.87 17.17 -2.47
N GLN A 448 8.14 18.19 -2.01
CA GLN A 448 7.18 18.92 -2.86
C GLN A 448 7.87 19.63 -4.03
N GLU A 449 9.05 20.22 -3.82
CA GLU A 449 9.84 20.82 -4.90
C GLU A 449 10.37 19.76 -5.89
N VAL A 450 10.76 18.57 -5.42
CA VAL A 450 11.09 17.43 -6.29
C VAL A 450 9.91 17.08 -7.20
N GLY A 451 8.71 17.00 -6.64
CA GLY A 451 7.47 16.74 -7.39
C GLY A 451 7.14 17.82 -8.42
N ARG A 452 7.31 19.11 -8.07
CA ARG A 452 7.12 20.23 -8.99
C ARG A 452 8.09 20.20 -10.15
N GLU A 453 9.39 20.02 -9.89
CA GLU A 453 10.42 19.95 -10.92
C GLU A 453 10.23 18.74 -11.84
N ALA A 454 9.76 17.61 -11.30
CA ALA A 454 9.39 16.44 -12.10
C ALA A 454 8.21 16.76 -13.02
N ALA A 455 7.14 17.38 -12.50
CA ALA A 455 5.98 17.78 -13.28
C ALA A 455 6.32 18.78 -14.40
N GLU A 456 7.19 19.78 -14.13
CA GLU A 456 7.71 20.69 -15.16
C GLU A 456 8.51 19.96 -16.26
N MET A 457 9.10 18.81 -15.95
CA MET A 457 9.79 17.96 -16.90
C MET A 457 8.86 16.97 -17.62
N GLN A 458 7.54 17.04 -17.39
CA GLN A 458 6.56 16.04 -17.85
C GLN A 458 6.96 14.62 -17.39
N ALA A 459 7.51 14.51 -16.18
CA ALA A 459 7.90 13.27 -15.55
C ALA A 459 7.15 13.09 -14.23
N SER A 460 6.93 11.83 -13.85
CA SER A 460 6.33 11.49 -12.56
C SER A 460 7.40 11.05 -11.58
N ALA A 461 7.35 11.53 -10.34
CA ALA A 461 8.26 11.16 -9.27
C ALA A 461 7.50 10.45 -8.14
N TYR A 462 8.14 9.41 -7.61
CA TYR A 462 7.58 8.52 -6.61
C TYR A 462 8.56 8.32 -5.47
N LEU A 463 8.12 8.53 -4.23
CA LEU A 463 8.79 7.96 -3.06
C LEU A 463 8.58 6.46 -3.07
N VAL A 464 9.63 5.67 -2.82
CA VAL A 464 9.56 4.21 -2.93
C VAL A 464 10.30 3.50 -1.80
N GLY A 465 10.05 2.20 -1.66
CA GLY A 465 10.91 1.32 -0.87
C GLY A 465 10.74 1.44 0.64
N GLY A 466 11.88 1.36 1.35
CA GLY A 466 11.89 1.27 2.80
C GLY A 466 11.23 2.46 3.50
N PHE A 467 11.37 3.66 2.93
CA PHE A 467 10.71 4.87 3.45
C PHE A 467 9.19 4.75 3.49
N VAL A 468 8.56 4.32 2.39
CA VAL A 468 7.10 4.21 2.29
C VAL A 468 6.56 3.19 3.28
N ARG A 469 7.24 2.04 3.38
CA ARG A 469 6.94 1.00 4.37
C ARG A 469 7.01 1.54 5.80
N ASP A 470 8.12 2.20 6.14
CA ASP A 470 8.38 2.70 7.49
C ASP A 470 7.40 3.82 7.86
N LEU A 471 7.05 4.70 6.91
CA LEU A 471 5.99 5.71 7.07
C LEU A 471 4.64 5.08 7.46
N LEU A 472 4.24 4.00 6.77
CA LEU A 472 2.99 3.30 7.08
C LEU A 472 3.01 2.62 8.45
N LEU A 473 4.18 2.10 8.86
CA LEU A 473 4.40 1.50 10.18
C LEU A 473 4.58 2.56 11.30
N GLY A 474 4.67 3.85 10.97
CA GLY A 474 4.95 4.92 11.93
C GLY A 474 6.38 4.90 12.48
N ILE A 475 7.32 4.31 11.74
CA ILE A 475 8.74 4.24 12.07
C ILE A 475 9.44 5.45 11.42
N PRO A 476 10.15 6.29 12.19
CA PRO A 476 10.91 7.40 11.61
C PRO A 476 12.01 6.88 10.68
N ASN A 477 11.96 7.27 9.41
CA ASN A 477 12.99 6.99 8.42
C ASN A 477 13.22 8.24 7.57
N PHE A 478 14.49 8.62 7.39
CA PHE A 478 14.91 9.79 6.60
C PHE A 478 15.78 9.41 5.40
N ASP A 479 15.88 8.12 5.09
CA ASP A 479 16.52 7.60 3.90
C ASP A 479 15.52 7.71 2.74
N ILE A 480 15.66 8.78 1.94
CA ILE A 480 14.67 9.16 0.91
C ILE A 480 15.13 8.66 -0.46
N ASP A 481 14.39 7.69 -0.98
CA ASP A 481 14.55 7.15 -2.33
C ASP A 481 13.44 7.63 -3.26
N PHE A 482 13.83 8.17 -4.42
CA PHE A 482 12.93 8.50 -5.51
C PHE A 482 13.12 7.58 -6.71
N VAL A 483 12.00 7.11 -7.25
CA VAL A 483 11.93 6.57 -8.61
C VAL A 483 11.22 7.57 -9.50
N VAL A 484 11.78 7.82 -10.68
CA VAL A 484 11.27 8.79 -11.65
C VAL A 484 10.90 8.07 -12.94
N GLU A 485 9.64 8.14 -13.33
CA GLU A 485 9.20 7.80 -14.70
C GLU A 485 9.62 8.94 -15.63
N GLY A 486 10.88 8.91 -16.04
CA GLY A 486 11.55 9.98 -16.76
C GLY A 486 13.05 9.95 -16.56
N ASP A 487 13.71 11.09 -16.79
CA ASP A 487 15.16 11.21 -16.63
C ASP A 487 15.53 11.68 -15.21
N ALA A 488 15.80 10.72 -14.33
CA ALA A 488 16.16 10.95 -12.93
C ALA A 488 17.46 11.75 -12.77
N ILE A 489 18.44 11.51 -13.65
CA ILE A 489 19.73 12.20 -13.64
C ILE A 489 19.52 13.68 -14.00
N ARG A 490 18.69 13.95 -15.00
CA ARG A 490 18.33 15.31 -15.40
C ARG A 490 17.57 16.03 -14.28
N LEU A 491 16.63 15.35 -13.63
CA LEU A 491 15.88 15.89 -12.47
C LEU A 491 16.83 16.28 -11.34
N ALA A 492 17.68 15.35 -10.88
CA ALA A 492 18.66 15.60 -9.82
C ALA A 492 19.60 16.77 -10.16
N ARG A 493 20.06 16.89 -11.42
CA ARG A 493 20.89 18.01 -11.88
C ARG A 493 20.15 19.36 -11.93
N ARG A 494 18.84 19.38 -12.20
CA ARG A 494 18.04 20.62 -12.12
C ARG A 494 17.86 21.04 -10.67
N LEU A 495 17.48 20.10 -9.81
CA LEU A 495 17.34 20.32 -8.38
C LEU A 495 18.63 20.87 -7.75
N ALA A 496 19.77 20.26 -8.05
CA ALA A 496 21.06 20.73 -7.54
C ALA A 496 21.46 22.13 -8.05
N ARG A 497 21.03 22.54 -9.25
CA ARG A 497 21.27 23.90 -9.75
C ARG A 497 20.38 24.93 -9.07
N ARG A 498 19.15 24.55 -8.71
CA ARG A 498 18.15 25.46 -8.11
C ARG A 498 18.33 25.58 -6.60
N ILE A 499 18.55 24.47 -5.92
CA ILE A 499 18.58 24.35 -4.46
C ILE A 499 20.02 24.28 -3.93
N GLY A 500 20.98 23.90 -4.76
CA GLY A 500 22.39 23.70 -4.39
C GLY A 500 22.75 22.23 -4.17
N GLY A 501 24.00 21.98 -3.79
CA GLY A 501 24.53 20.63 -3.55
C GLY A 501 25.22 20.02 -4.76
N LYS A 502 25.67 18.77 -4.64
CA LYS A 502 26.45 18.07 -5.68
C LYS A 502 25.74 16.78 -6.08
N VAL A 503 25.70 16.48 -7.38
CA VAL A 503 25.11 15.24 -7.89
C VAL A 503 26.21 14.29 -8.32
N ARG A 504 26.23 13.07 -7.76
CA ARG A 504 27.04 11.96 -8.25
C ARG A 504 26.17 11.08 -9.13
N VAL A 505 26.64 10.82 -10.35
CA VAL A 505 25.86 10.07 -11.36
C VAL A 505 26.49 8.72 -11.59
N HIS A 506 25.66 7.67 -11.57
CA HIS A 506 26.03 6.32 -11.97
C HIS A 506 25.30 5.97 -13.27
N THR A 507 25.92 6.30 -14.40
CA THR A 507 25.30 6.19 -15.74
C THR A 507 24.92 4.76 -16.11
N GLN A 508 25.70 3.76 -15.69
CA GLN A 508 25.43 2.34 -15.93
C GLN A 508 24.10 1.88 -15.32
N PHE A 509 23.72 2.44 -14.18
CA PHE A 509 22.49 2.08 -13.46
C PHE A 509 21.37 3.12 -13.64
N LYS A 510 21.61 4.19 -14.40
CA LYS A 510 20.71 5.33 -14.56
C LYS A 510 20.25 5.91 -13.21
N THR A 511 21.15 5.94 -12.23
CA THR A 511 20.90 6.50 -10.88
C THR A 511 21.73 7.75 -10.65
N ALA A 512 21.23 8.62 -9.77
CA ALA A 512 21.90 9.82 -9.32
C ALA A 512 21.73 9.97 -7.80
N ASN A 513 22.84 10.17 -7.10
CA ASN A 513 22.84 10.49 -5.68
C ASN A 513 23.06 12.01 -5.54
N TRP A 514 22.09 12.70 -4.94
CA TRP A 514 22.14 14.14 -4.70
C TRP A 514 22.62 14.40 -3.28
N LEU A 515 23.87 14.86 -3.16
CA LEU A 515 24.51 15.22 -1.90
C LEU A 515 24.09 16.63 -1.49
N LEU A 516 23.42 16.73 -0.35
CA LEU A 516 22.93 17.99 0.24
C LEU A 516 23.89 18.55 1.29
N GLU A 517 24.94 17.80 1.64
CA GLU A 517 25.97 18.22 2.58
C GLU A 517 26.74 19.46 2.03
N GLY A 518 26.68 20.57 2.77
CA GLY A 518 27.34 21.83 2.40
C GLY A 518 26.50 22.78 1.52
N VAL A 519 25.19 22.57 1.38
CA VAL A 519 24.28 23.57 0.80
C VAL A 519 24.26 24.83 1.68
N PRO A 520 24.61 26.02 1.17
CA PRO A 520 24.58 27.25 1.96
C PRO A 520 23.15 27.54 2.43
N ASN A 521 22.95 27.69 3.74
CA ASN A 521 21.63 27.85 4.38
C ASN A 521 20.66 26.65 4.24
N GLY A 522 21.18 25.44 3.99
CA GLY A 522 20.38 24.22 4.12
C GLY A 522 19.83 24.08 5.55
N PRO A 523 18.53 23.81 5.74
CA PRO A 523 17.98 23.50 7.06
C PRO A 523 18.75 22.33 7.70
N PRO A 524 19.01 22.35 9.02
CA PRO A 524 19.72 21.26 9.71
C PRO A 524 19.01 19.90 9.62
N GLU A 525 17.77 19.89 9.14
CA GLU A 525 16.87 18.75 8.98
C GLU A 525 17.02 18.03 7.63
N PHE A 526 17.89 18.50 6.72
CA PHE A 526 18.11 17.84 5.44
C PHE A 526 18.88 16.52 5.61
N PRO A 527 18.50 15.44 4.91
CA PRO A 527 19.30 14.23 4.88
C PRO A 527 20.64 14.50 4.18
N GLY A 528 21.67 13.73 4.53
CA GLY A 528 23.00 13.89 3.91
C GLY A 528 22.99 13.71 2.39
N ASN A 529 22.10 12.83 1.90
CA ASN A 529 21.87 12.62 0.48
C ASN A 529 20.40 12.23 0.19
N ILE A 530 20.02 12.31 -1.09
CA ILE A 530 18.76 11.80 -1.63
C ILE A 530 19.08 11.01 -2.90
N ASP A 531 18.55 9.80 -3.02
CA ASP A 531 18.79 8.94 -4.16
C ASP A 531 17.67 9.02 -5.21
N PHE A 532 18.06 9.10 -6.47
CA PHE A 532 17.16 9.15 -7.62
C PHE A 532 17.50 8.00 -8.57
N ALA A 533 16.48 7.22 -8.92
CA ALA A 533 16.56 6.17 -9.94
C ALA A 533 15.56 6.44 -11.06
N THR A 534 15.95 6.27 -12.32
CA THR A 534 14.98 6.19 -13.41
C THR A 534 14.24 4.85 -13.32
N ALA A 535 12.91 4.88 -13.40
CA ALA A 535 12.07 3.69 -13.43
C ALA A 535 12.55 2.74 -14.54
N ARG A 536 12.80 1.50 -14.16
CA ARG A 536 13.51 0.55 -15.02
C ARG A 536 13.00 -0.88 -14.90
N THR A 537 13.08 -1.61 -16.00
CA THR A 537 12.95 -3.08 -16.01
C THR A 537 14.32 -3.71 -15.90
N GLU A 538 14.42 -4.78 -15.11
CA GLU A 538 15.64 -5.57 -14.93
C GLU A 538 15.46 -6.93 -15.60
N PHE A 539 16.36 -7.27 -16.52
CA PHE A 539 16.38 -8.58 -17.18
C PHE A 539 17.63 -9.37 -16.77
N TYR A 540 17.42 -10.62 -16.34
CA TYR A 540 18.46 -11.56 -15.98
C TYR A 540 18.70 -12.54 -17.15
N GLU A 541 19.84 -12.44 -17.83
CA GLU A 541 20.20 -13.36 -18.91
C GLU A 541 20.43 -14.79 -18.41
N GLU A 542 20.94 -14.91 -17.18
CA GLU A 542 21.14 -16.17 -16.47
C GLU A 542 20.83 -15.96 -14.97
N PRO A 543 20.36 -17.01 -14.25
CA PRO A 543 20.22 -16.95 -12.80
C PRO A 543 21.54 -16.48 -12.16
N THR A 544 21.47 -15.60 -11.15
CA THR A 544 22.61 -15.08 -10.35
C THR A 544 23.49 -13.98 -10.94
N VAL A 545 23.30 -13.57 -12.20
CA VAL A 545 24.03 -12.45 -12.84
C VAL A 545 23.36 -11.10 -12.58
N LEU A 546 24.11 -9.99 -12.61
CA LEU A 546 23.53 -8.64 -12.50
C LEU A 546 22.63 -8.32 -13.72
N PRO A 547 21.47 -7.67 -13.53
CA PRO A 547 20.52 -7.47 -14.61
C PRO A 547 20.92 -6.36 -15.60
N LYS A 548 20.39 -6.43 -16.83
CA LYS A 548 20.40 -5.32 -17.81
C LYS A 548 19.20 -4.38 -17.58
N VAL A 549 19.37 -3.09 -17.83
CA VAL A 549 18.45 -2.01 -17.38
C VAL A 549 17.87 -1.16 -18.53
N GLU A 550 16.54 -1.23 -18.75
CA GLU A 550 15.79 -0.43 -19.73
C GLU A 550 14.84 0.59 -19.06
N ARG A 551 14.39 1.64 -19.78
CA ARG A 551 13.41 2.60 -19.22
C ARG A 551 12.03 1.94 -19.16
N SER A 552 11.32 2.11 -18.06
CA SER A 552 10.03 1.45 -17.85
C SER A 552 9.09 2.24 -16.93
N SER A 553 7.89 1.69 -16.66
CA SER A 553 6.92 2.25 -15.71
C SER A 553 7.25 1.91 -14.26
N ILE A 554 6.68 2.66 -13.33
CA ILE A 554 6.78 2.46 -11.88
C ILE A 554 6.27 1.07 -11.49
N LYS A 555 5.19 0.60 -12.12
CA LYS A 555 4.65 -0.75 -11.85
C LYS A 555 5.68 -1.85 -12.13
N LEU A 556 6.44 -1.71 -13.21
CA LEU A 556 7.48 -2.67 -13.60
C LEU A 556 8.77 -2.50 -12.79
N ASP A 557 9.13 -1.28 -12.35
CA ASP A 557 10.23 -1.06 -11.40
C ASP A 557 9.92 -1.65 -10.01
N LEU A 558 8.66 -1.60 -9.59
CA LEU A 558 8.23 -2.22 -8.34
C LEU A 558 8.22 -3.75 -8.43
N HIS A 559 7.93 -4.33 -9.61
CA HIS A 559 7.89 -5.79 -9.81
C HIS A 559 9.24 -6.49 -9.52
N ARG A 560 10.36 -5.82 -9.81
CA ARG A 560 11.72 -6.39 -9.64
C ARG A 560 12.24 -6.32 -8.20
N ARG A 561 11.44 -5.82 -7.26
CA ARG A 561 11.84 -5.71 -5.85
C ARG A 561 11.75 -7.06 -5.15
N ASP A 562 12.19 -7.11 -3.90
CA ASP A 562 12.32 -8.35 -3.14
C ASP A 562 10.99 -8.84 -2.56
N PHE A 563 10.27 -7.97 -1.85
CA PHE A 563 9.05 -8.31 -1.12
C PHE A 563 7.94 -7.28 -1.34
N THR A 564 6.68 -7.71 -1.29
CA THR A 564 5.48 -6.87 -1.46
C THR A 564 5.49 -5.63 -0.56
N ILE A 565 5.91 -5.77 0.69
CA ILE A 565 6.02 -4.64 1.64
C ILE A 565 7.00 -3.54 1.19
N ASN A 566 7.91 -3.87 0.27
CA ASN A 566 8.89 -2.94 -0.30
C ASN A 566 8.49 -2.47 -1.73
N THR A 567 7.31 -2.86 -2.23
CA THR A 567 6.78 -2.48 -3.55
C THR A 567 5.78 -1.33 -3.49
N LEU A 568 5.68 -0.65 -2.35
CA LEU A 568 4.80 0.49 -2.17
C LEU A 568 5.47 1.77 -2.68
N ALA A 569 4.69 2.63 -3.33
CA ALA A 569 5.15 3.90 -3.84
C ALA A 569 4.16 5.03 -3.54
N ILE A 570 4.64 6.24 -3.22
CA ILE A 570 3.80 7.42 -3.03
C ILE A 570 4.14 8.45 -4.11
N ARG A 571 3.13 8.89 -4.85
CA ARG A 571 3.28 9.90 -5.89
C ARG A 571 3.43 11.30 -5.25
N VAL A 572 4.39 12.09 -5.75
CA VAL A 572 4.76 13.38 -5.13
C VAL A 572 4.54 14.61 -6.01
N ASP A 573 4.06 14.46 -7.25
CA ASP A 573 3.69 15.63 -8.05
C ASP A 573 2.48 16.39 -7.45
N PRO A 574 2.32 17.69 -7.76
CA PRO A 574 1.32 18.54 -7.10
C PRO A 574 -0.12 18.02 -7.22
N GLU A 575 -0.49 17.47 -8.38
CA GLU A 575 -1.85 17.00 -8.65
C GLU A 575 -2.19 15.70 -7.91
N HIS A 576 -1.18 14.86 -7.63
CA HIS A 576 -1.35 13.53 -7.04
C HIS A 576 -0.63 13.33 -5.71
N PHE A 577 -0.16 14.41 -5.08
CA PHE A 577 0.57 14.33 -3.82
C PHE A 577 -0.18 13.50 -2.77
N GLY A 578 0.49 12.47 -2.25
CA GLY A 578 -0.06 11.55 -1.25
C GLY A 578 -0.82 10.35 -1.82
N GLU A 579 -0.86 10.17 -3.15
CA GLU A 579 -1.43 8.97 -3.77
C GLU A 579 -0.51 7.75 -3.54
N LEU A 580 -0.99 6.78 -2.77
CA LEU A 580 -0.30 5.51 -2.52
C LEU A 580 -0.62 4.51 -3.64
N LEU A 581 0.41 4.01 -4.31
CA LEU A 581 0.33 2.95 -5.30
C LEU A 581 0.73 1.62 -4.66
N ASP A 582 -0.22 0.67 -4.64
CA ASP A 582 -0.01 -0.71 -4.22
C ASP A 582 -0.53 -1.68 -5.29
N PHE A 583 0.38 -2.16 -6.15
CA PHE A 583 0.03 -3.10 -7.23
C PHE A 583 0.06 -4.57 -6.78
N TYR A 584 0.71 -4.88 -5.65
CA TYR A 584 1.08 -6.24 -5.27
C TYR A 584 0.58 -6.64 -3.87
N GLY A 585 -0.23 -5.81 -3.22
CA GLY A 585 -0.81 -6.08 -1.91
C GLY A 585 0.14 -5.85 -0.74
N GLY A 586 1.14 -5.00 -0.90
CA GLY A 586 2.13 -4.69 0.14
C GLY A 586 1.51 -4.10 1.40
N GLU A 587 0.42 -3.34 1.28
CA GLU A 587 -0.26 -2.74 2.43
C GLU A 587 -1.02 -3.78 3.25
N ALA A 588 -1.66 -4.75 2.58
CA ALA A 588 -2.30 -5.88 3.24
C ALA A 588 -1.27 -6.76 3.96
N ASP A 589 -0.13 -7.03 3.34
CA ASP A 589 0.96 -7.79 3.96
C ASP A 589 1.59 -7.04 5.14
N LEU A 590 1.68 -5.70 5.09
CA LEU A 590 2.10 -4.91 6.25
C LEU A 590 1.14 -5.07 7.44
N ASN A 591 -0.17 -4.99 7.18
CA ASN A 591 -1.20 -5.16 8.21
C ASN A 591 -1.19 -6.58 8.82
N HIS A 592 -0.94 -7.60 8.00
CA HIS A 592 -0.85 -8.99 8.44
C HIS A 592 0.54 -9.40 8.95
N LYS A 593 1.53 -8.49 8.91
CA LYS A 593 2.92 -8.74 9.30
C LYS A 593 3.58 -9.88 8.52
N LEU A 594 3.42 -9.89 7.20
CA LEU A 594 3.91 -10.94 6.31
C LEU A 594 5.11 -10.47 5.46
N ILE A 595 6.09 -11.36 5.28
CA ILE A 595 7.15 -11.25 4.26
C ILE A 595 6.79 -12.17 3.10
N ARG A 596 6.41 -11.57 1.97
CA ARG A 596 5.95 -12.26 0.76
C ARG A 596 6.75 -11.84 -0.46
N VAL A 597 7.22 -12.80 -1.26
CA VAL A 597 7.85 -12.53 -2.57
C VAL A 597 6.79 -12.24 -3.64
N LEU A 598 7.14 -11.46 -4.67
CA LEU A 598 6.19 -11.07 -5.71
C LEU A 598 5.82 -12.20 -6.68
N HIS A 599 6.74 -13.14 -6.93
CA HIS A 599 6.54 -14.26 -7.84
C HIS A 599 7.41 -15.46 -7.47
N SER A 600 7.08 -16.63 -8.01
CA SER A 600 7.72 -17.93 -7.68
C SER A 600 9.22 -17.98 -7.99
N LEU A 601 9.69 -17.20 -8.96
CA LEU A 601 11.09 -17.17 -9.37
C LEU A 601 11.94 -16.14 -8.60
N SER A 602 11.39 -15.41 -7.62
CA SER A 602 12.09 -14.30 -6.95
C SER A 602 13.44 -14.73 -6.33
N PHE A 603 13.49 -15.89 -5.67
CA PHE A 603 14.73 -16.42 -5.10
C PHE A 603 15.67 -17.07 -6.14
N VAL A 604 15.16 -17.42 -7.32
CA VAL A 604 15.96 -17.95 -8.43
C VAL A 604 16.70 -16.83 -9.14
N GLU A 605 16.03 -15.69 -9.33
CA GLU A 605 16.62 -14.47 -9.90
C GLU A 605 17.69 -13.88 -8.99
N ASP A 606 17.40 -13.73 -7.71
CA ASP A 606 18.35 -13.24 -6.71
C ASP A 606 18.31 -14.03 -5.40
N PRO A 607 19.16 -15.06 -5.25
CA PRO A 607 19.21 -15.86 -4.03
C PRO A 607 19.62 -15.06 -2.78
N THR A 608 20.21 -13.88 -2.92
CA THR A 608 20.53 -13.02 -1.75
C THR A 608 19.27 -12.55 -1.01
N ARG A 609 18.11 -12.55 -1.67
CA ARG A 609 16.81 -12.27 -1.07
C ARG A 609 16.47 -13.21 0.09
N MET A 610 17.03 -14.41 0.15
CA MET A 610 16.81 -15.33 1.27
C MET A 610 17.38 -14.77 2.59
N LEU A 611 18.58 -14.18 2.54
CA LEU A 611 19.20 -13.53 3.70
C LEU A 611 18.41 -12.28 4.10
N ARG A 612 17.95 -11.52 3.11
CA ARG A 612 17.11 -10.34 3.32
C ARG A 612 15.77 -10.70 3.96
N ALA A 613 15.15 -11.80 3.53
CA ALA A 613 13.88 -12.27 4.06
C ALA A 613 13.99 -12.57 5.57
N ALA A 614 14.99 -13.36 5.97
CA ALA A 614 15.25 -13.67 7.38
C ALA A 614 15.59 -12.41 8.21
N ARG A 615 16.35 -11.47 7.62
CA ARG A 615 16.65 -10.18 8.25
C ARG A 615 15.38 -9.37 8.50
N PHE A 616 14.52 -9.21 7.48
CA PHE A 616 13.29 -8.42 7.62
C PHE A 616 12.27 -9.08 8.54
N GLU A 617 12.13 -10.40 8.47
CA GLU A 617 11.29 -11.20 9.36
C GLU A 617 11.60 -10.87 10.82
N THR A 618 12.88 -10.99 11.21
CA THR A 618 13.30 -10.73 12.60
C THR A 618 13.27 -9.25 12.97
N ARG A 619 13.80 -8.38 12.09
CA ARG A 619 13.88 -6.93 12.33
C ARG A 619 12.50 -6.31 12.59
N MET A 620 11.49 -6.75 11.86
CA MET A 620 10.13 -6.18 11.94
C MET A 620 9.21 -6.99 12.86
N GLY A 621 9.62 -8.18 13.31
CA GLY A 621 8.73 -9.11 14.01
C GLY A 621 7.60 -9.60 13.11
N PHE A 622 7.90 -9.81 11.83
CA PHE A 622 7.00 -10.33 10.81
C PHE A 622 7.20 -11.84 10.65
N TYR A 623 6.37 -12.47 9.85
CA TYR A 623 6.46 -13.89 9.53
C TYR A 623 6.63 -14.08 8.02
N MET A 624 7.51 -14.99 7.62
CA MET A 624 7.56 -15.40 6.22
C MET A 624 6.27 -16.14 5.84
N GLU A 625 5.65 -15.74 4.73
CA GLU A 625 4.44 -16.40 4.24
C GLU A 625 4.75 -17.87 3.89
N PRO A 626 3.89 -18.86 4.23
CA PRO A 626 4.18 -20.28 4.01
C PRO A 626 4.65 -20.65 2.60
N ARG A 627 4.03 -20.07 1.56
CA ARG A 627 4.44 -20.31 0.17
C ARG A 627 5.80 -19.69 -0.13
N THR A 628 6.08 -18.50 0.39
CA THR A 628 7.39 -17.86 0.28
C THR A 628 8.48 -18.69 0.96
N GLU A 629 8.22 -19.26 2.14
CA GLU A 629 9.17 -20.15 2.81
C GLU A 629 9.40 -21.45 2.01
N GLU A 630 8.35 -22.03 1.44
CA GLU A 630 8.47 -23.21 0.55
C GLU A 630 9.37 -22.91 -0.67
N LEU A 631 9.16 -21.77 -1.33
CA LEU A 631 9.97 -21.32 -2.46
C LEU A 631 11.44 -21.11 -2.07
N LEU A 632 11.68 -20.53 -0.88
CA LEU A 632 13.03 -20.35 -0.34
C LEU A 632 13.72 -21.71 -0.15
N ARG A 633 13.05 -22.67 0.50
CA ARG A 633 13.61 -24.00 0.77
C ARG A 633 13.96 -24.74 -0.51
N ASN A 634 13.16 -24.57 -1.57
CA ASN A 634 13.42 -25.16 -2.89
C ASN A 634 14.57 -24.49 -3.65
N ALA A 635 14.89 -23.24 -3.34
CA ALA A 635 15.91 -22.47 -4.04
C ALA A 635 17.25 -22.38 -3.29
N VAL A 636 17.33 -22.85 -2.03
CA VAL A 636 18.49 -22.64 -1.14
C VAL A 636 19.83 -23.06 -1.75
N ASP A 637 19.87 -24.14 -2.53
CA ASP A 637 21.08 -24.64 -3.20
C ASP A 637 21.63 -23.66 -4.26
N LEU A 638 20.82 -22.71 -4.75
CA LEU A 638 21.26 -21.67 -5.68
C LEU A 638 22.19 -20.64 -5.02
N LEU A 639 22.25 -20.58 -3.68
CA LEU A 639 23.20 -19.72 -2.97
C LEU A 639 24.66 -20.05 -3.31
N ASP A 640 24.97 -21.29 -3.64
CA ASP A 640 26.33 -21.71 -4.02
C ASP A 640 26.77 -21.15 -5.38
N LYS A 641 25.80 -20.70 -6.20
CA LYS A 641 26.06 -20.04 -7.48
C LYS A 641 26.25 -18.53 -7.35
N VAL A 642 25.86 -17.93 -6.22
CA VAL A 642 26.00 -16.48 -6.00
C VAL A 642 27.44 -16.14 -5.59
N SER A 643 27.94 -15.01 -6.08
CA SER A 643 29.27 -14.53 -5.73
C SER A 643 29.39 -14.25 -4.22
N GLY A 644 30.48 -14.71 -3.60
CA GLY A 644 30.73 -14.54 -2.17
C GLY A 644 30.57 -13.10 -1.69
N PRO A 645 31.16 -12.06 -2.34
CA PRO A 645 31.01 -10.68 -1.90
C PRO A 645 29.57 -10.17 -1.76
N ARG A 646 28.63 -10.64 -2.59
CA ARG A 646 27.20 -10.27 -2.48
C ARG A 646 26.55 -10.87 -1.25
N ILE A 647 26.84 -12.14 -0.97
CA ILE A 647 26.37 -12.83 0.23
C ILE A 647 26.99 -12.21 1.49
N LEU A 648 28.30 -11.92 1.45
CA LEU A 648 28.99 -11.25 2.55
C LEU A 648 28.35 -9.91 2.87
N HIS A 649 27.99 -9.11 1.85
CA HIS A 649 27.35 -7.82 2.07
C HIS A 649 26.05 -7.96 2.88
N GLU A 650 25.17 -8.90 2.51
CA GLU A 650 23.93 -9.15 3.26
C GLU A 650 24.19 -9.74 4.66
N LEU A 651 25.19 -10.61 4.81
CA LEU A 651 25.63 -11.13 6.11
C LEU A 651 26.14 -10.01 7.03
N LEU A 652 26.95 -9.09 6.50
CA LEU A 652 27.46 -7.94 7.25
C LEU A 652 26.32 -7.03 7.72
N LEU A 653 25.30 -6.80 6.88
CA LEU A 653 24.11 -6.05 7.28
C LEU A 653 23.32 -6.77 8.37
N ILE A 654 23.25 -8.11 8.35
CA ILE A 654 22.65 -8.90 9.44
C ILE A 654 23.42 -8.67 10.75
N LEU A 655 24.75 -8.66 10.71
CA LEU A 655 25.60 -8.46 11.90
C LEU A 655 25.55 -7.02 12.46
N GLU A 656 25.00 -6.07 11.70
CA GLU A 656 24.77 -4.69 12.15
C GLU A 656 23.40 -4.50 12.85
N GLU A 657 22.50 -5.49 12.79
CA GLU A 657 21.21 -5.45 13.47
C GLU A 657 21.36 -5.56 15.01
N ARG A 658 20.29 -5.25 15.75
CA ARG A 658 20.32 -5.21 17.23
C ARG A 658 20.61 -6.55 17.89
N ALA A 659 20.03 -7.63 17.36
CA ALA A 659 20.14 -8.99 17.86
C ALA A 659 20.45 -9.95 16.68
N PRO A 660 21.68 -9.89 16.13
CA PRO A 660 22.04 -10.67 14.95
C PRO A 660 21.94 -12.18 15.20
N GLU A 661 22.08 -12.62 16.45
CA GLU A 661 21.95 -14.01 16.85
C GLU A 661 20.58 -14.64 16.52
N ASP A 662 19.49 -13.86 16.55
CA ASP A 662 18.14 -14.34 16.24
C ASP A 662 17.97 -14.55 14.72
N ILE A 663 18.53 -13.66 13.91
CA ILE A 663 18.54 -13.79 12.45
C ILE A 663 19.41 -14.98 12.03
N LEU A 664 20.58 -15.15 12.65
CA LEU A 664 21.47 -16.29 12.38
C LEU A 664 20.81 -17.62 12.76
N ALA A 665 20.07 -17.67 13.86
CA ALA A 665 19.28 -18.83 14.23
C ALA A 665 18.22 -19.15 13.16
N ARG A 666 17.51 -18.14 12.66
CA ARG A 666 16.55 -18.30 11.59
C ARG A 666 17.20 -18.79 10.29
N LEU A 667 18.37 -18.24 9.92
CA LEU A 667 19.15 -18.73 8.78
C LEU A 667 19.59 -20.20 8.95
N GLN A 668 19.84 -20.66 10.18
CA GLN A 668 20.15 -22.06 10.47
C GLN A 668 18.92 -22.96 10.24
N GLU A 669 17.75 -22.55 10.71
CA GLU A 669 16.47 -23.29 10.51
C GLU A 669 16.07 -23.40 9.03
N LEU A 670 16.37 -22.36 8.25
CA LEU A 670 16.16 -22.34 6.80
C LEU A 670 17.23 -23.12 6.04
N GLY A 671 18.28 -23.60 6.72
CA GLY A 671 19.37 -24.35 6.11
C GLY A 671 20.31 -23.47 5.28
N ILE A 672 20.35 -22.15 5.49
CA ILE A 672 21.18 -21.21 4.74
C ILE A 672 22.63 -21.19 5.26
N LEU A 673 22.84 -21.28 6.58
CA LEU A 673 24.19 -21.18 7.17
C LEU A 673 25.18 -22.22 6.62
N ARG A 674 24.73 -23.45 6.38
CA ARG A 674 25.57 -24.53 5.81
C ARG A 674 26.11 -24.21 4.41
N HIS A 675 25.42 -23.36 3.63
CA HIS A 675 25.89 -22.92 2.32
C HIS A 675 26.93 -21.79 2.43
N LEU A 676 27.05 -21.10 3.58
CA LEU A 676 28.15 -20.17 3.84
C LEU A 676 29.43 -20.93 4.19
N SER A 677 29.35 -21.86 5.14
CA SER A 677 30.36 -22.87 5.43
C SER A 677 29.70 -24.09 6.10
N PRO A 678 30.10 -25.33 5.78
CA PRO A 678 29.46 -26.53 6.31
C PRO A 678 29.41 -26.62 7.84
N SER A 679 30.49 -26.22 8.52
CA SER A 679 30.59 -26.27 9.99
C SER A 679 30.07 -25.00 10.69
N LEU A 680 29.45 -24.07 9.96
CA LEU A 680 28.95 -22.82 10.54
C LEU A 680 27.64 -23.06 11.30
N VAL A 681 27.62 -22.75 12.60
CA VAL A 681 26.46 -22.98 13.46
C VAL A 681 26.17 -21.79 14.38
N CYS A 682 24.89 -21.53 14.59
CA CYS A 682 24.37 -20.62 15.60
C CYS A 682 23.77 -21.44 16.75
N ASP A 683 24.60 -21.75 17.74
CA ASP A 683 24.23 -22.50 18.94
C ASP A 683 24.22 -21.59 20.19
N SER A 684 23.94 -22.17 21.35
CA SER A 684 23.91 -21.45 22.63
C SER A 684 25.24 -20.78 22.97
N TRP A 685 26.37 -21.34 22.54
CA TRP A 685 27.69 -20.72 22.73
C TRP A 685 27.76 -19.39 21.98
N LEU A 686 27.42 -19.39 20.68
CA LEU A 686 27.53 -18.17 19.86
C LEU A 686 26.59 -17.08 20.35
N ARG A 687 25.33 -17.44 20.66
CA ARG A 687 24.32 -16.51 21.18
C ARG A 687 24.79 -15.82 22.46
N GLU A 688 25.34 -16.60 23.39
CA GLU A 688 25.89 -16.05 24.62
C GLU A 688 27.10 -15.15 24.36
N ARG A 689 27.99 -15.47 23.41
CA ARG A 689 29.15 -14.62 23.11
C ARG A 689 28.76 -13.31 22.44
N PHE A 690 27.75 -13.33 21.57
CA PHE A 690 27.20 -12.12 20.98
C PHE A 690 26.58 -11.21 22.05
N ARG A 691 25.81 -11.79 22.96
CA ARG A 691 25.24 -11.08 24.12
C ARG A 691 26.32 -10.47 25.00
N ARG A 692 27.36 -11.23 25.35
CA ARG A 692 28.52 -10.72 26.12
C ARG A 692 29.21 -9.56 25.41
N LEU A 693 29.48 -9.68 24.11
CA LEU A 693 30.12 -8.62 23.33
C LEU A 693 29.30 -7.31 23.36
N ARG A 694 27.97 -7.44 23.34
CA ARG A 694 27.04 -6.30 23.39
C ARG A 694 26.87 -5.71 24.78
N GLU A 695 26.80 -6.53 25.82
CA GLU A 695 26.32 -6.12 27.16
C GLU A 695 27.42 -6.06 28.22
N GLN A 696 28.50 -6.83 28.08
CA GLN A 696 29.53 -6.97 29.10
C GLN A 696 30.68 -5.98 28.87
N GLU A 697 30.94 -5.14 29.86
CA GLU A 697 32.13 -4.28 29.87
C GLU A 697 33.39 -5.09 30.17
N PRO A 698 34.46 -4.94 29.36
CA PRO A 698 35.71 -5.62 29.61
C PRO A 698 36.51 -4.90 30.71
N PRO A 699 37.48 -5.56 31.36
CA PRO A 699 38.28 -4.96 32.43
C PRO A 699 39.10 -3.72 32.04
N TRP A 700 39.36 -3.53 30.74
CA TRP A 700 40.03 -2.34 30.18
C TRP A 700 39.06 -1.22 29.76
N GLY A 701 37.78 -1.32 30.13
CA GLY A 701 36.78 -0.25 30.04
C GLY A 701 36.15 -0.04 28.66
N GLU A 702 36.85 -0.33 27.58
CA GLU A 702 36.37 -0.03 26.22
C GLU A 702 35.88 -1.28 25.48
N ARG A 703 34.58 -1.28 25.15
CA ARG A 703 33.97 -2.21 24.17
C ARG A 703 34.39 -1.81 22.75
N PRO A 704 34.34 -2.73 21.77
CA PRO A 704 34.55 -2.38 20.37
C PRO A 704 33.62 -1.24 19.94
N ALA A 705 34.17 -0.24 19.24
CA ALA A 705 33.38 0.82 18.63
C ALA A 705 32.35 0.22 17.65
N ARG A 706 31.27 0.97 17.35
CA ARG A 706 30.17 0.49 16.49
C ARG A 706 30.66 -0.10 15.16
N ASP A 707 31.62 0.56 14.52
CA ASP A 707 32.15 0.12 13.22
C ASP A 707 33.00 -1.16 13.32
N ALA A 708 33.62 -1.40 14.48
CA ALA A 708 34.42 -2.60 14.77
C ALA A 708 33.57 -3.75 15.34
N LEU A 709 32.37 -3.46 15.86
CA LEU A 709 31.47 -4.45 16.46
C LEU A 709 31.02 -5.50 15.45
N ARG A 710 30.71 -5.08 14.23
CA ARG A 710 30.34 -5.98 13.13
C ARG A 710 31.45 -6.97 12.80
N ASP A 711 32.68 -6.48 12.69
CA ASP A 711 33.86 -7.29 12.37
C ASP A 711 34.17 -8.27 13.53
N ALA A 712 33.95 -7.84 14.77
CA ALA A 712 34.02 -8.68 15.96
C ALA A 712 32.96 -9.80 15.96
N TYR A 713 31.71 -9.51 15.59
CA TYR A 713 30.68 -10.55 15.44
C TYR A 713 31.05 -11.57 14.36
N LEU A 714 31.58 -11.12 13.21
CA LEU A 714 32.02 -12.02 12.15
C LEU A 714 33.18 -12.91 12.61
N ALA A 715 34.13 -12.35 13.37
CA ALA A 715 35.23 -13.11 13.97
C ALA A 715 34.71 -14.18 14.94
N LEU A 716 33.75 -13.86 15.81
CA LEU A 716 33.15 -14.84 16.74
C LEU A 716 32.31 -15.91 16.02
N LEU A 717 31.56 -15.52 14.99
CA LEU A 717 30.77 -16.44 14.16
C LEU A 717 31.66 -17.49 13.47
N THR A 718 32.86 -17.10 13.05
CA THR A 718 33.80 -17.97 12.35
C THR A 718 34.87 -18.59 13.26
N ALA A 719 34.93 -18.22 14.55
CA ALA A 719 36.00 -18.60 15.48
C ALA A 719 36.13 -20.12 15.72
N ARG A 720 35.06 -20.90 15.51
CA ARG A 720 35.05 -22.36 15.69
C ARG A 720 35.13 -23.14 14.37
N LEU A 721 35.30 -22.45 13.24
CA LEU A 721 35.49 -23.14 11.96
C LEU A 721 36.85 -23.85 11.94
N PRO A 722 36.94 -25.05 11.35
CA PRO A 722 38.22 -25.68 11.05
C PRO A 722 39.10 -24.76 10.19
N GLU A 723 40.42 -24.79 10.40
CA GLU A 723 41.37 -23.89 9.70
C GLU A 723 41.21 -23.92 8.18
N ARG A 724 40.98 -25.10 7.60
CA ARG A 724 40.73 -25.25 6.15
C ARG A 724 39.43 -24.60 5.69
N GLU A 725 38.36 -24.72 6.48
CA GLU A 725 37.07 -24.08 6.17
C GLU A 725 37.17 -22.56 6.32
N LEU A 726 37.87 -22.07 7.34
CA LEU A 726 38.08 -20.64 7.53
C LEU A 726 38.89 -20.04 6.39
N ALA A 727 39.95 -20.71 5.92
CA ALA A 727 40.70 -20.29 4.75
C ALA A 727 39.81 -20.21 3.50
N ALA A 728 39.00 -21.24 3.26
CA ALA A 728 38.04 -21.26 2.14
C ALA A 728 36.98 -20.15 2.26
N PHE A 729 36.51 -19.86 3.47
CA PHE A 729 35.59 -18.76 3.76
C PHE A 729 36.24 -17.42 3.39
N VAL A 730 37.45 -17.14 3.90
CA VAL A 730 38.21 -15.91 3.60
C VAL A 730 38.40 -15.72 2.09
N GLU A 731 38.73 -16.79 1.37
CA GLU A 731 38.93 -16.78 -0.08
C GLU A 731 37.61 -16.54 -0.85
N ARG A 732 36.56 -17.32 -0.56
CA ARG A 732 35.24 -17.22 -1.23
C ARG A 732 34.66 -15.82 -1.08
N PHE A 733 34.73 -15.24 0.12
CA PHE A 733 34.14 -13.94 0.44
C PHE A 733 35.07 -12.75 0.14
N ARG A 734 36.31 -13.00 -0.29
CA ARG A 734 37.32 -11.98 -0.64
C ARG A 734 37.51 -10.92 0.46
N LEU A 735 37.72 -11.38 1.69
CA LEU A 735 37.84 -10.49 2.85
C LEU A 735 39.09 -9.61 2.75
N ARG A 736 39.00 -8.39 3.29
CA ARG A 736 40.15 -7.48 3.39
C ARG A 736 41.20 -8.10 4.30
N ARG A 737 42.48 -7.86 4.01
CA ARG A 737 43.62 -8.46 4.75
C ARG A 737 43.50 -8.31 6.27
N GLN A 738 43.18 -7.11 6.76
CA GLN A 738 43.02 -6.85 8.20
C GLN A 738 41.91 -7.69 8.84
N LEU A 739 40.77 -7.83 8.16
CA LEU A 739 39.64 -8.63 8.64
C LEU A 739 39.96 -10.13 8.60
N ALA A 740 40.61 -10.60 7.54
CA ALA A 740 41.08 -11.98 7.44
C ALA A 740 42.10 -12.33 8.54
N GLU A 741 43.04 -11.43 8.84
CA GLU A 741 44.00 -11.56 9.94
C GLU A 741 43.27 -11.62 11.30
N LEU A 742 42.26 -10.78 11.53
CA LEU A 742 41.44 -10.80 12.74
C LEU A 742 40.70 -12.12 12.93
N LEU A 743 40.00 -12.60 11.90
CA LEU A 743 39.26 -13.87 11.92
C LEU A 743 40.19 -15.06 12.21
N THR A 744 41.28 -15.14 11.46
CA THR A 744 42.26 -16.23 11.58
C THR A 744 42.92 -16.26 12.95
N ALA A 745 43.37 -15.09 13.44
CA ALA A 745 44.00 -15.00 14.75
C ALA A 745 43.02 -15.31 15.88
N THR A 746 41.76 -14.85 15.79
CA THR A 746 40.73 -15.15 16.80
C THR A 746 40.43 -16.64 16.86
N ALA A 747 40.29 -17.31 15.71
CA ALA A 747 40.08 -18.76 15.64
C ALA A 747 41.28 -19.55 16.21
N GLN A 748 42.51 -19.16 15.86
CA GLN A 748 43.73 -19.79 16.39
C GLN A 748 43.87 -19.62 17.90
N LEU A 749 43.58 -18.43 18.43
CA LEU A 749 43.60 -18.17 19.86
C LEU A 749 42.57 -19.01 20.62
N LEU A 750 41.34 -19.12 20.08
CA LEU A 750 40.29 -19.94 20.67
C LEU A 750 40.62 -21.43 20.60
N ALA A 751 41.20 -21.92 19.49
CA ALA A 751 41.67 -23.30 19.38
C ALA A 751 42.74 -23.63 20.45
N ASN A 752 43.55 -22.64 20.84
CA ASN A 752 44.56 -22.74 21.89
C ASN A 752 44.02 -22.44 23.30
N GLU A 753 42.71 -22.26 23.50
CA GLU A 753 42.11 -21.94 24.81
C GLU A 753 42.52 -22.97 25.88
N ARG A 754 42.53 -24.26 25.54
CA ARG A 754 42.95 -25.34 26.47
C ARG A 754 44.39 -25.17 26.95
N GLN A 755 45.28 -24.71 26.08
CA GLN A 755 46.66 -24.41 26.45
C GLN A 755 46.70 -23.21 27.39
N LEU A 756 45.96 -22.14 27.05
CA LEU A 756 45.82 -20.93 27.86
C LEU A 756 45.08 -21.15 29.18
N ALA A 757 44.37 -22.27 29.37
CA ALA A 757 43.68 -22.64 30.61
C ALA A 757 44.52 -23.52 31.55
N ARG A 758 45.76 -23.90 31.17
CA ARG A 758 46.63 -24.74 32.01
C ARG A 758 46.91 -24.08 33.36
N ARG A 759 46.76 -24.81 34.47
CA ARG A 759 46.91 -24.27 35.84
C ARG A 759 48.25 -23.57 36.07
N GLU A 760 49.35 -24.20 35.67
CA GLU A 760 50.70 -23.66 35.82
C GLU A 760 51.20 -23.13 34.47
N MET A 761 51.04 -21.83 34.26
CA MET A 761 51.64 -21.11 33.13
C MET A 761 52.40 -19.90 33.64
N ARG A 762 53.61 -19.72 33.14
CA ARG A 762 54.40 -18.52 33.43
C ARG A 762 53.84 -17.32 32.65
N PRO A 763 53.91 -16.08 33.20
CA PRO A 763 53.52 -14.88 32.47
C PRO A 763 54.21 -14.73 31.10
N SER A 764 55.47 -15.17 30.98
CA SER A 764 56.18 -15.19 29.70
C SER A 764 55.57 -16.14 28.66
N GLU A 765 55.05 -17.30 29.08
CA GLU A 765 54.36 -18.23 28.19
C GLU A 765 53.02 -17.67 27.71
N ILE A 766 52.28 -16.99 28.60
CA ILE A 766 51.03 -16.30 28.28
C ILE A 766 51.30 -15.20 27.24
N CYS A 767 52.27 -14.32 27.52
CA CYS A 767 52.63 -13.26 26.58
C CYS A 767 53.09 -13.82 25.23
N ARG A 768 53.84 -14.91 25.19
CA ARG A 768 54.30 -15.50 23.93
C ARG A 768 53.15 -15.96 23.04
N LEU A 769 52.11 -16.55 23.62
CA LEU A 769 50.92 -17.00 22.89
C LEU A 769 50.06 -15.81 22.43
N LEU A 770 49.92 -14.78 23.27
CA LEU A 770 49.07 -13.62 22.97
C LEU A 770 49.76 -12.57 22.08
N ASP A 771 51.09 -12.39 22.18
CA ASP A 771 51.88 -11.49 21.32
C ASP A 771 51.94 -11.98 19.85
N ALA A 772 51.59 -13.25 19.58
CA ALA A 772 51.53 -13.81 18.24
C ALA A 772 50.30 -13.35 17.42
N ALA A 773 49.34 -12.70 18.07
CA ALA A 773 48.08 -12.27 17.47
C ALA A 773 47.89 -10.75 17.57
N PRO A 774 47.14 -10.12 16.64
CA PRO A 774 46.72 -8.73 16.78
C PRO A 774 45.98 -8.50 18.11
N VAL A 775 46.18 -7.33 18.71
CA VAL A 775 45.59 -6.98 20.02
C VAL A 775 44.06 -7.10 20.00
N ASP A 776 43.42 -6.77 18.89
CA ASP A 776 41.96 -6.88 18.75
C ASP A 776 41.50 -8.34 18.79
N ALA A 777 42.24 -9.27 18.19
CA ALA A 777 41.95 -10.70 18.30
C ALA A 777 42.11 -11.22 19.75
N VAL A 778 43.12 -10.72 20.47
CA VAL A 778 43.31 -11.03 21.90
C VAL A 778 42.17 -10.49 22.75
N LYS A 779 41.70 -9.26 22.48
CA LYS A 779 40.51 -8.71 23.14
C LYS A 779 39.27 -9.54 22.85
N LEU A 780 39.09 -10.03 21.62
CA LEU A 780 37.96 -10.91 21.27
C LEU A 780 38.05 -12.27 21.95
N LEU A 781 39.25 -12.81 22.19
CA LEU A 781 39.42 -14.05 22.95
C LEU A 781 38.80 -13.94 24.36
N TRP A 782 38.87 -12.77 25.01
CA TRP A 782 38.23 -12.57 26.32
C TRP A 782 36.72 -12.80 26.27
N TYR A 783 36.06 -12.35 25.20
CA TYR A 783 34.63 -12.58 24.99
C TYR A 783 34.36 -14.03 24.57
N ALA A 784 35.21 -14.62 23.74
CA ALA A 784 35.03 -15.97 23.20
C ALA A 784 35.25 -17.07 24.25
N ALA A 785 36.20 -16.85 25.16
CA ALA A 785 36.66 -17.81 26.15
C ALA A 785 35.52 -18.34 27.03
N SER A 786 35.58 -19.63 27.30
CA SER A 786 34.66 -20.36 28.17
C SER A 786 35.24 -20.56 29.57
N ALA A 787 36.57 -20.53 29.72
CA ALA A 787 37.25 -20.63 31.00
C ALA A 787 37.55 -19.24 31.60
N ASP A 788 37.08 -19.00 32.83
CA ASP A 788 37.32 -17.73 33.56
C ASP A 788 38.81 -17.42 33.73
N VAL A 789 39.64 -18.44 33.95
CA VAL A 789 41.11 -18.31 34.03
C VAL A 789 41.70 -17.71 32.75
N VAL A 790 41.15 -18.04 31.57
CA VAL A 790 41.61 -17.46 30.30
C VAL A 790 41.20 -15.99 30.22
N GLN A 791 39.99 -15.65 30.68
CA GLN A 791 39.53 -14.26 30.75
C GLN A 791 40.42 -13.41 31.68
N GLU A 792 40.76 -13.93 32.86
CA GLU A 792 41.68 -13.27 33.79
C GLU A 792 43.07 -13.05 33.17
N ARG A 793 43.61 -14.05 32.49
CA ARG A 793 44.91 -13.98 31.82
C ARG A 793 44.94 -12.97 30.67
N VAL A 794 43.88 -12.94 29.87
CA VAL A 794 43.73 -11.95 28.80
C VAL A 794 43.62 -10.54 29.39
N ALA A 795 42.86 -10.36 30.47
CA ALA A 795 42.75 -9.07 31.16
C ALA A 795 44.10 -8.59 31.72
N ASP A 796 44.84 -9.46 32.42
CA ASP A 796 46.18 -9.16 32.94
C ASP A 796 47.17 -8.85 31.81
N TYR A 797 47.08 -9.58 30.70
CA TYR A 797 47.89 -9.31 29.52
C TYR A 797 47.60 -7.92 28.93
N ILE A 798 46.33 -7.57 28.72
CA ILE A 798 45.93 -6.29 28.13
C ILE A 798 46.29 -5.11 29.05
N LEU A 799 46.05 -5.23 30.35
CA LEU A 799 46.25 -4.14 31.31
C LEU A 799 47.70 -3.98 31.75
N ARG A 800 48.47 -5.07 31.83
CA ARG A 800 49.80 -5.08 32.46
C ARG A 800 50.88 -5.72 31.59
N LEU A 801 50.78 -7.02 31.31
CA LEU A 801 51.94 -7.78 30.81
C LEU A 801 52.44 -7.30 29.44
N ARG A 802 51.54 -6.88 28.54
CA ARG A 802 51.91 -6.37 27.22
C ARG A 802 52.69 -5.06 27.26
N HIS A 803 52.66 -4.33 28.37
CA HIS A 803 53.36 -3.05 28.56
C HIS A 803 54.75 -3.22 29.17
N VAL A 804 55.09 -4.40 29.71
CA VAL A 804 56.41 -4.70 30.26
C VAL A 804 57.47 -4.67 29.15
N ARG A 805 58.58 -3.97 29.37
CA ARG A 805 59.75 -3.93 28.48
C ARG A 805 61.02 -4.16 29.31
N PRO A 806 62.08 -4.76 28.75
CA PRO A 806 63.39 -4.76 29.39
C PRO A 806 63.90 -3.32 29.57
N GLU A 807 64.67 -3.07 30.62
CA GLU A 807 65.38 -1.79 30.82
C GLU A 807 66.67 -1.73 29.98
N ILE A 808 67.28 -2.89 29.71
CA ILE A 808 68.40 -2.99 28.77
C ILE A 808 67.94 -2.93 27.31
N THR A 809 68.76 -2.32 26.49
CA THR A 809 68.52 -2.12 25.05
C THR A 809 69.62 -2.76 24.21
N GLY A 810 69.46 -2.74 22.88
CA GLY A 810 70.53 -3.16 21.97
C GLY A 810 71.83 -2.35 22.13
N HIS A 811 71.77 -1.11 22.63
CA HIS A 811 72.95 -0.31 22.93
C HIS A 811 73.73 -0.88 24.11
N ASP A 812 73.03 -1.36 25.15
CA ASP A 812 73.66 -2.01 26.30
C ASP A 812 74.36 -3.32 25.89
N LEU A 813 73.73 -4.12 25.02
CA LEU A 813 74.34 -5.34 24.49
C LEU A 813 75.61 -5.05 23.67
N LYS A 814 75.62 -3.96 22.90
CA LYS A 814 76.81 -3.51 22.16
C LYS A 814 77.92 -3.04 23.11
N ALA A 815 77.56 -2.34 24.19
CA ALA A 815 78.52 -1.91 25.22
C ALA A 815 79.14 -3.08 25.99
N MET A 816 78.46 -4.23 26.04
CA MET A 816 78.98 -5.49 26.60
C MET A 816 79.87 -6.29 25.64
N GLY A 817 80.19 -5.76 24.46
CA GLY A 817 81.11 -6.39 23.50
C GLY A 817 80.46 -7.38 22.53
N LEU A 818 79.13 -7.44 22.45
CA LEU A 818 78.43 -8.27 21.46
C LEU A 818 78.38 -7.58 20.08
N SER A 819 78.42 -8.39 19.02
CA SER A 819 78.24 -7.90 17.64
C SER A 819 76.76 -7.91 17.25
N PRO A 820 76.24 -6.85 16.61
CA PRO A 820 74.85 -6.80 16.17
C PRO A 820 74.47 -7.98 15.27
N GLY A 821 73.37 -8.68 15.60
CA GLY A 821 72.91 -9.85 14.83
C GLY A 821 71.65 -10.50 15.42
N PRO A 822 71.19 -11.64 14.87
CA PRO A 822 70.00 -12.37 15.33
C PRO A 822 70.03 -12.71 16.83
N LEU A 823 71.24 -12.88 17.39
CA LEU A 823 71.49 -13.15 18.79
C LEU A 823 70.91 -12.07 19.73
N TYR A 824 70.90 -10.80 19.32
CA TYR A 824 70.33 -9.70 20.12
C TYR A 824 68.85 -9.91 20.38
N LYS A 825 68.12 -10.38 19.35
CA LYS A 825 66.68 -10.62 19.46
C LYS A 825 66.40 -11.74 20.46
N ASN A 826 67.22 -12.78 20.48
CA ASN A 826 67.06 -13.91 21.39
C ASN A 826 67.44 -13.54 22.84
N ILE A 827 68.51 -12.76 23.03
CA ILE A 827 68.91 -12.26 24.35
C ILE A 827 67.85 -11.33 24.94
N LEU A 828 67.40 -10.33 24.17
CA LEU A 828 66.34 -9.41 24.63
C LEU A 828 65.01 -10.13 24.89
N ALA A 829 64.69 -11.17 24.12
CA ALA A 829 63.54 -12.03 24.36
C ALA A 829 63.65 -12.81 25.67
N ALA A 830 64.83 -13.37 25.96
CA ALA A 830 65.07 -14.09 27.21
C ALA A 830 65.04 -13.17 28.44
N VAL A 831 65.58 -11.96 28.32
CA VAL A 831 65.52 -10.96 29.40
C VAL A 831 64.09 -10.48 29.62
N LEU A 832 63.33 -10.25 28.55
CA LEU A 832 61.89 -9.95 28.66
C LEU A 832 61.12 -11.09 29.34
N ALA A 833 61.42 -12.35 29.01
CA ALA A 833 60.79 -13.50 29.65
C ALA A 833 61.10 -13.57 31.15
N ALA A 834 62.37 -13.43 31.54
CA ALA A 834 62.79 -13.42 32.94
C ALA A 834 62.15 -12.26 33.72
N ARG A 835 62.01 -11.08 33.10
CA ARG A 835 61.34 -9.93 33.72
C ARG A 835 59.83 -10.16 33.89
N LEU A 836 59.17 -10.71 32.88
CA LEU A 836 57.75 -11.07 32.94
C LEU A 836 57.47 -12.11 34.04
N ASP A 837 58.38 -13.06 34.22
CA ASP A 837 58.28 -14.14 35.20
C ASP A 837 58.71 -13.71 36.63
N GLY A 838 59.16 -12.47 36.80
CA GLY A 838 59.61 -11.93 38.09
C GLY A 838 60.99 -12.42 38.55
N GLU A 839 61.77 -13.04 37.66
CA GLU A 839 63.13 -13.52 37.94
C GLU A 839 64.17 -12.37 37.98
N VAL A 840 63.86 -11.25 37.30
CA VAL A 840 64.66 -10.00 37.32
C VAL A 840 63.74 -8.78 37.37
N SER A 841 64.17 -7.73 38.06
CA SER A 841 63.36 -6.53 38.32
C SER A 841 64.08 -5.20 38.07
N SER A 842 65.42 -5.20 37.98
CA SER A 842 66.22 -3.99 37.79
C SER A 842 67.20 -4.11 36.61
N ARG A 843 67.63 -2.96 36.07
CA ARG A 843 68.66 -2.92 35.02
C ARG A 843 69.92 -3.73 35.36
N GLU A 844 70.39 -3.70 36.60
CA GLU A 844 71.61 -4.41 37.00
C GLU A 844 71.40 -5.94 37.03
N GLU A 845 70.23 -6.41 37.48
CA GLU A 845 69.86 -7.82 37.43
C GLU A 845 69.70 -8.33 35.98
N GLU A 846 69.15 -7.51 35.09
CA GLU A 846 69.07 -7.81 33.64
C GLU A 846 70.47 -7.93 33.02
N LYS A 847 71.40 -7.01 33.33
CA LYS A 847 72.79 -7.09 32.85
C LYS A 847 73.51 -8.34 33.37
N ALA A 848 73.33 -8.65 34.65
CA ALA A 848 73.91 -9.85 35.26
C ALA A 848 73.34 -11.15 34.66
N LEU A 849 72.05 -11.15 34.29
CA LEU A 849 71.44 -12.26 33.56
C LEU A 849 72.08 -12.43 32.18
N VAL A 850 72.25 -11.35 31.41
CA VAL A 850 72.93 -11.41 30.10
C VAL A 850 74.36 -11.94 30.23
N GLN A 851 75.13 -11.46 31.20
CA GLN A 851 76.50 -11.94 31.43
C GLN A 851 76.55 -13.43 31.80
N ARG A 852 75.63 -13.92 32.64
CA ARG A 852 75.50 -15.35 32.95
C ARG A 852 75.14 -16.17 31.72
N MET A 853 74.20 -15.70 30.89
CA MET A 853 73.81 -16.39 29.66
C MET A 853 74.98 -16.51 28.66
N LEU A 854 75.84 -15.49 28.59
CA LEU A 854 77.05 -15.49 27.75
C LEU A 854 78.15 -16.41 28.30
N ALA A 855 78.27 -16.53 29.63
CA ALA A 855 79.25 -17.39 30.28
C ALA A 855 78.86 -18.89 30.26
N GLU A 856 77.56 -19.20 30.38
CA GLU A 856 77.05 -20.57 30.46
C GLU A 856 76.79 -21.24 29.09
N GLY A 857 76.91 -20.51 27.97
CA GLY A 857 76.67 -21.06 26.63
C GLY A 857 75.25 -21.62 26.45
N ARG A 858 74.25 -21.11 27.18
CA ARG A 858 72.87 -21.62 27.14
C ARG A 858 72.27 -21.54 25.74
N GLU A 859 71.51 -22.57 25.36
CA GLU A 859 70.56 -22.48 24.25
C GLU A 859 69.59 -21.32 24.50
N LEU A 860 69.69 -20.29 23.68
CA LEU A 860 68.83 -19.13 23.78
C LEU A 860 67.44 -19.49 23.23
N PRO A 861 66.35 -19.16 23.95
CA PRO A 861 65.00 -19.42 23.45
C PRO A 861 64.80 -18.75 22.09
N ALA A 862 64.04 -19.42 21.22
CA ALA A 862 63.72 -18.93 19.88
C ALA A 862 63.16 -17.50 19.92
N ALA A 863 63.48 -16.72 18.89
CA ALA A 863 63.14 -15.31 18.80
C ALA A 863 61.65 -15.05 19.08
N TRP A 864 61.36 -14.19 20.06
CA TRP A 864 60.01 -13.70 20.35
C TRP A 864 59.38 -13.05 19.09
N PRO A 865 58.08 -13.27 18.80
CA PRO A 865 57.39 -12.51 17.75
C PRO A 865 57.58 -11.01 17.98
N ARG A 866 57.86 -10.20 16.95
CA ARG A 866 58.00 -8.75 17.16
C ARG A 866 56.62 -8.20 17.55
N ARG A 867 56.57 -7.52 18.70
CA ARG A 867 55.41 -6.76 19.19
C ARG A 867 55.04 -5.60 18.27
#